data_AF-A0A812KMH0-F1
#
_entry.id   AF-A0A812KMH0-F1
#
_cell.length_a   1.000
_cell.length_b   1.000
_cell.length_c   1.000
_cell.angle_alpha   90.00
_cell.angle_beta   90.00
_cell.angle_gamma   90.00
#
_symmetry.space_group_name_H-M   'P 1'
#
loop_
_entity.id
_entity.type
_entity.pdbx_description
1 polymer ?
#
loop_
_entity_poly.entity_id
_entity_poly.type
_entity_poly.pdbx_seq_one_letter_code
_entity_poly.pdbx_strand_id
1 'polypeptide(L)'
;MKSTETQSLVSAESADQMRQQPAAFLASLDWQKFEAAALPLTKIYNPPQLVSTCKGFGARVSMCGNCLFTHRAPICAKPQFPCCCASAAQGRVQDLAHVKLSEPDEWFVKMLSVEHPNTPDFMKGIFWMEDNYAPEVLLTFQDMDWVSGTRGYFNPKYSWTNDPTCIGTLCLCMHLNNSPRSAWPFSVSPNGKWININPQWIYRPDEGEKITRPDGSVVEMGRGDMIRVSFANASDPTSGMNYQYLVRLVAYMENGKLVKTKAYDELRRRATMPDTIGSCCGYYNCSAVGDNYIFDAYEPLSDHQTMLFPPPLEVMWPDSVPLSWFLFFAPAAFHIPAMKSTETQSLVSAESADQTRQQPAAFLASLDWQKFEAAALPLTKIYNPPQLVTSCTGLGARVSMCWNCLFTHRAPICAKPQFPCCCASAAQGRVQDLAHVKLSEPDEWFVKMLSVEHPNTPDFMKGIFWMEDNYAPEVLLTFQDMDWVSGTRGYFNPKYSWTNDPTCIGTLCLCMHLNNSPRSAWPFSVSPNGKWININPQWIYRPDEGEKITRPDGSVVEMGRGDMIRVSFANASDPTSGMNYQYLVRLVAYMENGKLVKTKAYDELRRRATMPDTIGSCCGYYNCSAVGDNYIFDAYEPLSDHQTMLFPPPLEVMWPDSVPPSTG
;
A
#
# COMPACT_ATOMS: atom_id res chain seq x y z
N MET A 1 -31.70 -24.17 34.80
CA MET A 1 -30.91 -22.99 34.33
C MET A 1 -29.45 -23.20 34.70
N LYS A 2 -28.66 -23.82 33.81
CA LYS A 2 -27.19 -24.03 33.91
C LYS A 2 -26.65 -24.29 32.49
N SER A 3 -26.82 -23.35 31.55
CA SER A 3 -26.38 -23.55 30.16
C SER A 3 -25.82 -22.30 29.47
N THR A 4 -25.39 -21.27 30.21
CA THR A 4 -24.96 -20.00 29.61
C THR A 4 -23.44 -19.73 29.70
N GLU A 5 -22.66 -20.54 30.41
CA GLU A 5 -21.21 -20.33 30.51
C GLU A 5 -20.40 -20.99 29.38
N THR A 6 -20.94 -22.01 28.70
CA THR A 6 -20.17 -22.77 27.70
C THR A 6 -20.09 -22.07 26.34
N GLN A 7 -21.02 -21.18 25.99
CA GLN A 7 -20.98 -20.44 24.71
C GLN A 7 -19.95 -19.29 24.68
N SER A 8 -19.56 -18.75 25.84
CA SER A 8 -18.59 -17.64 25.93
C SER A 8 -17.13 -18.06 25.73
N LEU A 9 -16.79 -19.33 26.01
CA LEU A 9 -15.41 -19.81 25.90
C LEU A 9 -15.04 -20.19 24.47
N VAL A 10 -16.02 -20.65 23.68
CA VAL A 10 -15.81 -21.08 22.28
C VAL A 10 -15.52 -19.89 21.35
N SER A 11 -16.05 -18.68 21.65
CA SER A 11 -15.81 -17.49 20.81
C SER A 11 -14.42 -16.86 20.99
N ALA A 12 -13.82 -16.97 22.19
CA ALA A 12 -12.50 -16.41 22.47
C ALA A 12 -11.38 -17.25 21.82
N GLU A 13 -11.49 -18.59 21.84
CA GLU A 13 -10.52 -19.47 21.16
C GLU A 13 -10.55 -19.32 19.63
N SER A 14 -11.73 -19.09 19.02
CA SER A 14 -11.83 -18.83 17.58
C SER A 14 -11.20 -17.50 17.17
N ALA A 15 -11.30 -16.47 18.02
CA ALA A 15 -10.71 -15.15 17.74
C ALA A 15 -9.18 -15.19 17.75
N ASP A 16 -8.58 -15.92 18.70
CA ASP A 16 -7.12 -16.09 18.78
C ASP A 16 -6.56 -16.95 17.63
N GLN A 17 -7.33 -17.91 17.09
CA GLN A 17 -6.93 -18.67 15.90
C GLN A 17 -6.86 -17.82 14.64
N MET A 18 -7.58 -16.70 14.59
CA MET A 18 -7.62 -15.82 13.42
C MET A 18 -6.48 -14.80 13.40
N ARG A 19 -5.70 -14.65 14.48
CA ARG A 19 -4.62 -13.66 14.60
C ARG A 19 -3.26 -14.26 14.25
N GLN A 20 -2.28 -13.40 13.96
CA GLN A 20 -0.89 -13.85 13.79
C GLN A 20 -0.45 -14.57 15.06
N GLN A 21 -0.07 -15.83 14.92
CA GLN A 21 0.48 -16.59 16.02
C GLN A 21 1.77 -15.91 16.52
N PRO A 22 2.03 -15.91 17.83
CA PRO A 22 3.32 -15.48 18.36
C PRO A 22 4.46 -16.13 17.58
N ALA A 23 5.55 -15.39 17.38
CA ALA A 23 6.71 -15.92 16.69
C ALA A 23 7.14 -17.25 17.35
N ALA A 24 7.33 -18.30 16.54
CA ALA A 24 7.54 -19.66 17.05
C ALA A 24 8.70 -19.76 18.07
N PHE A 25 9.71 -18.89 17.93
CA PHE A 25 10.83 -18.85 18.86
C PHE A 25 10.45 -18.41 20.27
N LEU A 26 9.37 -17.63 20.47
CA LEU A 26 8.94 -17.18 21.81
C LEU A 26 8.46 -18.35 22.66
N ALA A 27 7.85 -19.37 22.04
CA ALA A 27 7.37 -20.56 22.73
C ALA A 27 8.53 -21.44 23.24
N SER A 28 9.71 -21.35 22.60
CA SER A 28 10.91 -22.10 22.95
C SER A 28 12.02 -21.24 23.57
N LEU A 29 11.74 -19.96 23.83
CA LEU A 29 12.74 -19.01 24.33
C LEU A 29 13.06 -19.30 25.79
N ASP A 30 14.33 -19.58 26.08
CA ASP A 30 14.85 -19.56 27.45
C ASP A 30 14.99 -18.11 27.91
N TRP A 31 13.95 -17.60 28.58
CA TRP A 31 13.89 -16.22 29.06
C TRP A 31 15.07 -15.87 29.96
N GLN A 32 15.49 -16.76 30.86
CA GLN A 32 16.59 -16.46 31.78
C GLN A 32 17.90 -16.27 31.01
N LYS A 33 18.18 -17.15 30.04
CA LYS A 33 19.37 -17.04 29.19
C LYS A 33 19.30 -15.81 28.29
N PHE A 34 18.15 -15.54 27.68
CA PHE A 34 17.94 -14.37 26.83
C PHE A 34 18.16 -13.07 27.62
N GLU A 35 17.50 -12.93 28.77
CA GLU A 35 17.59 -11.73 29.61
C GLU A 35 19.01 -11.47 30.10
N ALA A 36 19.73 -12.53 30.53
CA ALA A 36 21.12 -12.42 30.95
C ALA A 36 22.05 -11.96 29.81
N ALA A 37 21.82 -12.44 28.59
CA ALA A 37 22.61 -12.05 27.41
C ALA A 37 22.28 -10.65 26.91
N ALA A 38 21.01 -10.24 26.98
CA ALA A 38 20.53 -8.96 26.46
C ALA A 38 20.79 -7.78 27.40
N LEU A 39 20.79 -8.00 28.73
CA LEU A 39 20.91 -6.93 29.73
C LEU A 39 22.15 -6.05 29.57
N PRO A 40 23.38 -6.58 29.33
CA PRO A 40 24.55 -5.73 29.13
C PRO A 40 24.41 -4.78 27.92
N LEU A 41 23.66 -5.19 26.89
CA LEU A 41 23.47 -4.43 25.66
C LEU A 41 22.52 -3.24 25.83
N THR A 42 21.68 -3.24 26.88
CA THR A 42 20.73 -2.16 27.14
C THR A 42 21.24 -1.12 28.12
N LYS A 43 22.30 -1.43 28.90
CA LYS A 43 22.95 -0.47 29.81
C LYS A 43 23.67 0.65 29.06
N ILE A 44 24.06 0.40 27.82
CA ILE A 44 24.68 1.40 26.95
C ILE A 44 23.70 1.76 25.83
N TYR A 45 23.30 3.03 25.77
CA TYR A 45 22.58 3.58 24.64
C TYR A 45 23.58 4.00 23.57
N ASN A 46 23.78 3.14 22.58
CA ASN A 46 24.68 3.34 21.46
C ASN A 46 23.96 2.98 20.15
N PRO A 47 22.97 3.78 19.72
CA PRO A 47 22.18 3.51 18.53
C PRO A 47 23.08 3.32 17.31
N PRO A 48 23.23 2.09 16.78
CA PRO A 48 24.15 1.81 15.67
C PRO A 48 23.92 2.70 14.45
N GLN A 49 22.67 3.12 14.24
CA GLN A 49 22.28 4.02 13.17
C GLN A 49 22.83 5.46 13.29
N LEU A 50 23.23 5.89 14.50
CA LEU A 50 23.84 7.21 14.74
C LEU A 50 25.37 7.17 14.75
N VAL A 51 26.00 5.99 14.71
CA VAL A 51 27.46 5.87 14.80
C VAL A 51 28.12 6.17 13.45
N SER A 52 29.13 7.04 13.48
CA SER A 52 29.82 7.58 12.29
C SER A 52 30.53 6.56 11.40
N THR A 53 30.61 5.28 11.77
CA THR A 53 31.20 4.21 10.95
C THR A 53 30.29 3.74 9.81
N CYS A 54 29.01 4.12 9.82
CA CYS A 54 28.09 3.96 8.68
C CYS A 54 28.39 4.95 7.53
N LYS A 55 29.66 5.23 7.22
CA LYS A 55 30.10 6.23 6.24
C LYS A 55 29.96 5.80 4.78
N GLY A 56 29.75 4.52 4.50
CA GLY A 56 29.54 4.02 3.14
C GLY A 56 28.06 3.92 2.75
N PHE A 57 27.67 4.44 1.58
CA PHE A 57 26.33 4.25 1.00
C PHE A 57 25.90 2.77 0.99
N GLY A 58 26.83 1.83 0.72
CA GLY A 58 26.57 0.38 0.78
C GLY A 58 26.27 -0.16 2.19
N ALA A 59 26.94 0.33 3.24
CA ALA A 59 26.63 -0.03 4.62
C ALA A 59 25.26 0.54 5.06
N ARG A 60 24.96 1.78 4.61
CA ARG A 60 23.67 2.47 4.84
C ARG A 60 22.49 1.77 4.15
N VAL A 61 22.70 1.21 2.96
CA VAL A 61 21.71 0.41 2.22
C VAL A 61 21.56 -0.98 2.84
N SER A 62 22.65 -1.61 3.31
CA SER A 62 22.62 -2.99 3.84
C SER A 62 21.99 -3.13 5.22
N MET A 63 22.16 -2.14 6.13
CA MET A 63 21.55 -2.21 7.47
C MET A 63 20.07 -1.84 7.47
N CYS A 64 19.61 -1.11 6.45
CA CYS A 64 18.27 -0.53 6.38
C CYS A 64 17.62 -0.75 5.01
N GLY A 65 17.54 -1.99 4.54
CA GLY A 65 16.88 -2.33 3.26
C GLY A 65 15.46 -1.78 3.08
N ASN A 66 14.80 -1.34 4.17
CA ASN A 66 13.48 -0.71 4.16
C ASN A 66 13.49 0.82 4.37
N CYS A 67 14.64 1.46 4.63
CA CYS A 67 14.69 2.84 5.11
C CYS A 67 15.39 3.81 4.14
N LEU A 68 15.50 3.46 2.87
CA LEU A 68 16.09 4.38 1.90
C LEU A 68 15.19 5.57 1.55
N PHE A 69 13.99 5.67 2.13
CA PHE A 69 12.96 6.59 1.66
C PHE A 69 12.21 7.34 2.78
N THR A 70 12.76 7.37 4.00
CA THR A 70 12.18 8.17 5.09
C THR A 70 12.51 9.65 4.87
N HIS A 71 11.83 10.59 5.54
CA HIS A 71 12.18 12.02 5.44
C HIS A 71 13.66 12.30 5.75
N ARG A 72 14.32 11.40 6.51
CA ARG A 72 15.72 11.49 6.90
C ARG A 72 16.67 10.80 5.92
N ALA A 73 16.15 10.22 4.84
CA ALA A 73 16.97 9.59 3.83
C ALA A 73 17.57 10.63 2.88
N PRO A 74 18.88 10.55 2.56
CA PRO A 74 19.53 11.46 1.62
C PRO A 74 18.85 11.52 0.24
N ILE A 75 18.13 10.48 -0.15
CA ILE A 75 17.42 10.44 -1.45
C ILE A 75 16.18 11.33 -1.44
N CYS A 76 15.47 11.41 -0.31
CA CYS A 76 14.26 12.21 -0.15
C CYS A 76 14.57 13.67 0.16
N ALA A 77 15.79 13.97 0.63
CA ALA A 77 16.30 15.32 0.81
C ALA A 77 16.73 16.01 -0.50
N LYS A 78 16.72 15.32 -1.65
CA LYS A 78 17.07 15.93 -2.93
C LYS A 78 15.84 16.60 -3.56
N PRO A 79 15.98 17.82 -4.11
CA PRO A 79 14.87 18.59 -4.71
C PRO A 79 14.23 17.93 -5.94
N GLN A 80 14.76 16.79 -6.40
CA GLN A 80 14.32 16.07 -7.58
C GLN A 80 13.38 14.90 -7.26
N PHE A 81 13.17 14.58 -5.97
CA PHE A 81 12.27 13.52 -5.57
C PHE A 81 10.83 14.06 -5.51
N PRO A 82 9.89 13.57 -6.34
CA PRO A 82 8.52 14.05 -6.31
C PRO A 82 7.83 13.61 -4.99
N CYS A 83 7.67 14.52 -4.01
CA CYS A 83 6.89 14.29 -2.77
C CYS A 83 5.41 14.01 -3.04
N CYS A 84 4.98 14.18 -4.30
CA CYS A 84 3.60 14.02 -4.72
C CYS A 84 3.04 12.67 -4.25
N CYS A 85 3.84 11.59 -4.25
CA CYS A 85 3.47 10.22 -3.82
C CYS A 85 2.60 10.10 -2.58
N ALA A 86 2.87 10.95 -1.58
CA ALA A 86 2.06 11.03 -0.38
C ALA A 86 0.61 11.42 -0.70
N SER A 87 0.37 12.51 -1.42
CA SER A 87 -0.98 13.07 -1.63
C SER A 87 -1.94 12.13 -2.36
N ALA A 88 -1.49 11.37 -3.37
CA ALA A 88 -2.39 10.44 -4.07
C ALA A 88 -2.66 9.17 -3.25
N ALA A 89 -1.69 8.70 -2.45
CA ALA A 89 -1.92 7.61 -1.53
C ALA A 89 -2.86 8.07 -0.39
N GLN A 90 -2.64 9.26 0.17
CA GLN A 90 -3.50 9.89 1.19
C GLN A 90 -4.93 10.09 0.70
N GLY A 91 -5.12 10.55 -0.55
CA GLY A 91 -6.45 10.74 -1.14
C GLY A 91 -7.27 9.46 -1.32
N ARG A 92 -6.67 8.27 -1.13
CA ARG A 92 -7.35 6.97 -1.15
C ARG A 92 -7.62 6.41 0.24
N VAL A 93 -7.11 7.05 1.29
CA VAL A 93 -7.35 6.65 2.68
C VAL A 93 -8.53 7.46 3.23
N GLN A 94 -9.63 6.77 3.52
CA GLN A 94 -10.74 7.40 4.22
C GLN A 94 -10.36 7.69 5.67
N ASP A 95 -10.89 8.79 6.21
CA ASP A 95 -10.69 9.21 7.61
C ASP A 95 -9.25 9.48 8.03
N LEU A 96 -8.37 9.77 7.07
CA LEU A 96 -7.01 10.20 7.35
C LEU A 96 -6.99 11.56 8.05
N ALA A 97 -6.39 11.62 9.22
CA ALA A 97 -6.18 12.85 9.96
C ALA A 97 -4.80 13.43 9.68
N HIS A 98 -4.75 14.75 9.49
CA HIS A 98 -3.51 15.53 9.46
C HIS A 98 -3.41 16.31 10.77
N VAL A 99 -2.36 16.04 11.54
CA VAL A 99 -2.16 16.63 12.86
C VAL A 99 -0.79 17.30 12.94
N LYS A 100 -0.59 18.14 13.96
CA LYS A 100 0.71 18.75 14.25
C LYS A 100 1.23 18.31 15.61
N LEU A 101 2.52 17.97 15.67
CA LEU A 101 3.21 17.64 16.90
C LEU A 101 3.30 18.83 17.86
N SER A 102 3.39 20.05 17.32
CA SER A 102 3.47 21.30 18.07
C SER A 102 2.15 21.77 18.68
N GLU A 103 1.02 21.23 18.19
CA GLU A 103 -0.35 21.55 18.59
C GLU A 103 -1.13 20.26 18.95
N PRO A 104 -0.77 19.54 20.03
CA PRO A 104 -1.17 18.14 20.22
C PRO A 104 -2.49 17.92 20.96
N ASP A 105 -2.97 18.91 21.73
CA ASP A 105 -3.85 18.66 22.87
C ASP A 105 -5.15 17.94 22.49
N GLU A 106 -5.82 18.39 21.43
CA GLU A 106 -7.09 17.81 20.98
C GLU A 106 -6.92 16.35 20.53
N TRP A 107 -5.95 16.07 19.68
CA TRP A 107 -5.80 14.75 19.11
C TRP A 107 -5.05 13.78 20.04
N PHE A 108 -4.22 14.27 20.97
CA PHE A 108 -3.69 13.47 22.08
C PHE A 108 -4.83 12.97 22.97
N VAL A 109 -5.77 13.83 23.35
CA VAL A 109 -6.96 13.39 24.11
C VAL A 109 -7.75 12.34 23.33
N LYS A 110 -7.91 12.53 22.01
CA LYS A 110 -8.61 11.56 21.16
C LYS A 110 -7.88 10.21 21.11
N MET A 111 -6.57 10.18 20.92
CA MET A 111 -5.77 8.93 20.97
C MET A 111 -5.88 8.25 22.34
N LEU A 112 -5.84 9.04 23.42
CA LEU A 112 -5.87 8.53 24.78
C LEU A 112 -7.27 8.12 25.27
N SER A 113 -8.33 8.46 24.54
CA SER A 113 -9.71 8.11 24.89
C SER A 113 -10.07 6.65 24.64
N VAL A 114 -9.29 5.95 23.82
CA VAL A 114 -9.45 4.51 23.54
C VAL A 114 -8.47 3.75 24.42
N GLU A 115 -8.98 3.07 25.44
CA GLU A 115 -8.20 2.29 26.40
C GLU A 115 -8.83 0.92 26.60
N HIS A 116 -8.06 -0.13 26.33
CA HIS A 116 -8.48 -1.49 26.58
C HIS A 116 -8.44 -1.79 28.09
N PRO A 117 -9.47 -2.41 28.68
CA PRO A 117 -9.56 -2.63 30.13
C PRO A 117 -8.38 -3.39 30.75
N ASN A 118 -7.75 -4.26 29.97
CA ASN A 118 -6.61 -5.07 30.40
C ASN A 118 -5.24 -4.40 30.16
N THR A 119 -5.20 -3.14 29.71
CA THR A 119 -3.95 -2.43 29.44
C THR A 119 -3.15 -2.24 30.73
N PRO A 120 -1.88 -2.68 30.79
CA PRO A 120 -1.02 -2.40 31.93
C PRO A 120 -0.74 -0.91 32.10
N ASP A 121 -0.69 -0.41 33.33
CA ASP A 121 -0.49 1.03 33.60
C ASP A 121 0.78 1.60 32.97
N PHE A 122 1.86 0.81 32.86
CA PHE A 122 3.11 1.26 32.25
C PHE A 122 3.04 1.41 30.71
N MET A 123 1.97 0.91 30.09
CA MET A 123 1.71 0.97 28.64
C MET A 123 0.67 2.04 28.29
N LYS A 124 0.12 2.74 29.29
CA LYS A 124 -0.83 3.84 29.07
C LYS A 124 -0.09 5.12 28.73
N GLY A 125 -0.54 5.79 27.67
CA GLY A 125 0.11 6.99 27.17
C GLY A 125 0.42 6.98 25.68
N ILE A 126 0.94 8.11 25.22
CA ILE A 126 1.50 8.32 23.90
C ILE A 126 3.02 8.29 24.03
N PHE A 127 3.66 7.48 23.20
CA PHE A 127 5.09 7.27 23.20
C PHE A 127 5.72 7.81 21.92
N TRP A 128 6.81 8.55 22.05
CA TRP A 128 7.63 9.02 20.95
C TRP A 128 8.82 8.10 20.71
N MET A 129 9.02 7.68 19.47
CA MET A 129 10.20 6.91 19.08
C MET A 129 11.35 7.87 18.74
N GLU A 130 12.00 8.41 19.77
CA GLU A 130 13.16 9.29 19.65
C GLU A 130 14.34 8.53 19.01
N ASP A 131 14.98 9.14 18.01
CA ASP A 131 16.04 8.56 17.18
C ASP A 131 15.60 7.41 16.25
N ASN A 132 14.29 7.15 16.16
CA ASN A 132 13.75 6.25 15.14
C ASN A 132 13.98 6.85 13.76
N TYR A 133 14.45 6.03 12.84
CA TYR A 133 14.72 6.44 11.47
C TYR A 133 13.51 6.19 10.56
N ALA A 134 12.63 5.26 10.93
CA ALA A 134 11.42 4.91 10.19
C ALA A 134 10.39 6.06 10.25
N PRO A 135 9.39 6.12 9.33
CA PRO A 135 8.47 7.25 9.25
C PRO A 135 7.52 7.36 10.44
N GLU A 136 7.40 6.29 11.24
CA GLU A 136 6.57 6.27 12.43
C GLU A 136 7.20 7.17 13.51
N VAL A 137 6.41 8.06 14.11
CA VAL A 137 6.91 9.03 15.11
C VAL A 137 6.35 8.75 16.49
N LEU A 138 5.02 8.71 16.61
CA LEU A 138 4.33 8.44 17.86
C LEU A 138 3.57 7.12 17.78
N LEU A 139 3.37 6.52 18.95
CA LEU A 139 2.57 5.31 19.08
C LEU A 139 1.80 5.26 20.40
N THR A 140 0.72 4.50 20.41
CA THR A 140 -0.03 4.11 21.62
C THR A 140 -0.02 2.60 21.77
N PHE A 141 -0.10 2.13 23.01
CA PHE A 141 -0.26 0.70 23.30
C PHE A 141 -1.58 0.39 24.03
N GLN A 142 -2.27 1.41 24.51
CA GLN A 142 -3.50 1.24 25.28
C GLN A 142 -4.72 0.82 24.45
N ASP A 143 -4.66 1.02 23.13
CA ASP A 143 -5.69 0.64 22.16
C ASP A 143 -5.49 -0.77 21.58
N MET A 144 -4.42 -1.46 21.99
CA MET A 144 -4.15 -2.84 21.61
C MET A 144 -5.22 -3.80 22.12
N ASP A 145 -5.32 -4.94 21.44
CA ASP A 145 -6.14 -6.03 21.95
C ASP A 145 -5.41 -6.80 23.07
N TRP A 146 -5.58 -6.36 24.31
CA TRP A 146 -4.92 -6.99 25.46
C TRP A 146 -5.69 -8.21 25.94
N VAL A 147 -5.23 -9.39 25.53
CA VAL A 147 -5.70 -10.69 26.05
C VAL A 147 -5.43 -10.83 27.55
N SER A 148 -4.32 -10.24 28.02
CA SER A 148 -3.91 -10.22 29.44
C SER A 148 -2.95 -9.07 29.68
N GLY A 149 -2.62 -8.74 30.93
CA GLY A 149 -1.63 -7.70 31.23
C GLY A 149 -0.20 -7.98 30.73
N THR A 150 0.06 -9.14 30.13
CA THR A 150 1.37 -9.52 29.57
C THR A 150 1.31 -9.99 28.12
N ARG A 151 0.13 -10.00 27.48
CA ARG A 151 -0.04 -10.45 26.10
C ARG A 151 -1.15 -9.68 25.40
N GLY A 152 -0.94 -9.40 24.13
CA GLY A 152 -1.95 -8.79 23.29
C GLY A 152 -1.59 -8.79 21.82
N TYR A 153 -2.35 -8.04 21.04
CA TYR A 153 -2.12 -7.86 19.62
C TYR A 153 -2.11 -6.38 19.25
N PHE A 154 -1.07 -5.98 18.54
CA PHE A 154 -0.82 -4.60 18.14
C PHE A 154 -1.31 -4.39 16.71
N ASN A 155 -2.23 -3.45 16.48
CA ASN A 155 -2.65 -3.08 15.14
C ASN A 155 -1.94 -1.80 14.66
N PRO A 156 -0.87 -1.91 13.85
CA PRO A 156 -0.11 -0.74 13.42
C PRO A 156 -0.94 0.26 12.60
N LYS A 157 -2.13 -0.14 12.10
CA LYS A 157 -3.05 0.73 11.36
C LYS A 157 -3.53 1.93 12.19
N TYR A 158 -3.82 1.72 13.47
CA TYR A 158 -4.47 2.73 14.33
C TYR A 158 -3.55 3.29 15.41
N SER A 159 -2.48 2.57 15.71
CA SER A 159 -1.64 2.85 16.87
C SER A 159 -0.38 3.64 16.53
N TRP A 160 -0.23 4.18 15.30
CA TRP A 160 0.92 4.95 14.83
C TRP A 160 0.56 6.27 14.18
N THR A 161 1.37 7.30 14.45
CA THR A 161 1.50 8.45 13.54
C THR A 161 2.63 8.19 12.57
N ASN A 162 2.43 8.56 11.32
CA ASN A 162 3.46 8.54 10.29
C ASN A 162 3.73 9.97 9.84
N ASP A 163 4.98 10.26 9.51
CA ASP A 163 5.31 11.48 8.79
C ASP A 163 4.48 11.57 7.47
N PRO A 164 4.26 12.78 6.93
CA PRO A 164 3.46 12.97 5.71
C PRO A 164 4.26 12.62 4.44
N THR A 165 5.40 11.95 4.55
CA THR A 165 6.16 11.56 3.37
C THR A 165 5.42 10.48 2.58
N CYS A 166 5.89 10.24 1.36
CA CYS A 166 5.46 9.10 0.56
C CYS A 166 5.50 7.82 1.39
N ILE A 167 6.61 7.53 2.07
CA ILE A 167 6.77 6.29 2.81
C ILE A 167 5.95 6.24 4.07
N GLY A 168 5.83 7.34 4.83
CA GLY A 168 4.93 7.37 5.98
C GLY A 168 3.50 7.05 5.55
N THR A 169 3.06 7.62 4.44
CA THR A 169 1.77 7.28 3.82
C THR A 169 1.74 5.83 3.32
N LEU A 170 2.81 5.31 2.71
CA LEU A 170 2.86 3.93 2.23
C LEU A 170 2.84 2.93 3.39
N CYS A 171 3.55 3.17 4.48
CA CYS A 171 3.48 2.37 5.69
C CYS A 171 2.04 2.35 6.19
N LEU A 172 1.41 3.53 6.31
CA LEU A 172 0.01 3.61 6.69
C LEU A 172 -0.90 2.81 5.74
N CYS A 173 -0.74 2.96 4.42
CA CYS A 173 -1.51 2.22 3.41
C CYS A 173 -1.27 0.70 3.46
N MET A 174 -0.03 0.26 3.66
CA MET A 174 0.28 -1.16 3.85
C MET A 174 -0.38 -1.70 5.13
N HIS A 175 -0.51 -0.86 6.17
CA HIS A 175 -1.26 -1.20 7.37
C HIS A 175 -2.78 -1.13 7.20
N LEU A 176 -3.31 -0.42 6.19
CA LEU A 176 -4.74 -0.45 5.89
C LEU A 176 -5.22 -1.84 5.48
N ASN A 177 -4.35 -2.62 4.81
CA ASN A 177 -4.60 -4.00 4.42
C ASN A 177 -4.58 -4.96 5.63
N ASN A 178 -4.11 -4.51 6.79
CA ASN A 178 -4.13 -5.31 7.99
C ASN A 178 -5.56 -5.43 8.50
N SER A 179 -6.21 -6.54 8.12
CA SER A 179 -7.31 -7.07 8.92
C SER A 179 -6.83 -7.31 10.36
N PRO A 180 -7.73 -7.45 11.36
CA PRO A 180 -7.35 -7.89 12.70
C PRO A 180 -6.46 -9.15 12.72
N ARG A 181 -6.50 -9.95 11.64
CA ARG A 181 -5.66 -11.14 11.45
C ARG A 181 -4.18 -10.83 11.22
N SER A 182 -3.85 -9.61 10.79
CA SER A 182 -2.47 -9.15 10.57
C SER A 182 -1.91 -8.35 11.76
N ALA A 183 -2.65 -8.29 12.88
CA ALA A 183 -2.17 -7.66 14.10
C ALA A 183 -0.94 -8.40 14.64
N TRP A 184 0.02 -7.64 15.14
CA TRP A 184 1.31 -8.17 15.56
C TRP A 184 1.23 -8.74 16.97
N PRO A 185 1.73 -9.96 17.21
CA PRO A 185 1.75 -10.52 18.54
C PRO A 185 2.63 -9.66 19.46
N PHE A 186 2.12 -9.44 20.66
CA PHE A 186 2.77 -8.69 21.71
C PHE A 186 2.89 -9.54 22.96
N SER A 187 4.07 -9.56 23.57
CA SER A 187 4.28 -10.28 24.82
C SER A 187 5.24 -9.55 25.74
N VAL A 188 5.03 -9.70 27.05
CA VAL A 188 5.90 -9.20 28.10
C VAL A 188 6.60 -10.37 28.77
N SER A 189 7.90 -10.24 29.01
CA SER A 189 8.71 -11.24 29.70
C SER A 189 8.23 -11.46 31.14
N PRO A 190 8.56 -12.60 31.77
CA PRO A 190 8.14 -12.89 33.13
C PRO A 190 8.55 -11.83 34.17
N ASN A 191 9.70 -11.17 33.97
CA ASN A 191 10.17 -10.11 34.86
C ASN A 191 9.61 -8.71 34.53
N GLY A 192 8.79 -8.58 33.49
CA GLY A 192 8.19 -7.31 33.08
C GLY A 192 9.12 -6.32 32.36
N LYS A 193 10.39 -6.68 32.15
CA LYS A 193 11.43 -5.79 31.60
C LYS A 193 11.59 -5.87 30.09
N TRP A 194 11.22 -6.98 29.48
CA TRP A 194 11.33 -7.17 28.04
C TRP A 194 9.95 -7.31 27.43
N ILE A 195 9.77 -6.64 26.31
CA ILE A 195 8.55 -6.64 25.54
C ILE A 195 8.91 -7.08 24.13
N ASN A 196 8.20 -8.07 23.59
CA ASN A 196 8.34 -8.45 22.20
C ASN A 196 7.20 -7.84 21.36
N ILE A 197 7.55 -7.19 20.26
CA ILE A 197 6.65 -6.71 19.22
C ILE A 197 7.20 -7.14 17.85
N ASN A 198 6.84 -8.37 17.46
CA ASN A 198 7.03 -9.02 16.15
C ASN A 198 8.17 -8.51 15.22
N PRO A 199 9.35 -9.16 15.17
CA PRO A 199 10.05 -9.94 16.20
C PRO A 199 11.06 -9.03 16.94
N GLN A 200 10.65 -7.82 17.30
CA GLN A 200 11.53 -6.79 17.85
C GLN A 200 11.36 -6.67 19.35
N TRP A 201 12.34 -6.10 20.03
CA TRP A 201 12.35 -6.04 21.49
C TRP A 201 12.25 -4.61 22.00
N ILE A 202 11.57 -4.41 23.12
CA ILE A 202 11.58 -3.18 23.89
C ILE A 202 12.03 -3.52 25.31
N TYR A 203 13.08 -2.86 25.78
CA TYR A 203 13.58 -2.94 27.15
C TYR A 203 12.98 -1.82 27.98
N ARG A 204 12.45 -2.18 29.15
CA ARG A 204 11.92 -1.29 30.17
C ARG A 204 12.91 -1.23 31.34
N PRO A 205 13.66 -0.12 31.49
CA PRO A 205 14.52 0.09 32.66
C PRO A 205 13.70 0.21 33.95
N ASP A 206 14.30 -0.18 35.08
CA ASP A 206 13.73 0.14 36.39
C ASP A 206 13.81 1.64 36.67
N GLU A 207 12.96 2.13 37.57
CA GLU A 207 13.05 3.51 38.05
C GLU A 207 14.42 3.76 38.71
N GLY A 208 15.13 4.79 38.26
CA GLY A 208 16.48 5.12 38.72
C GLY A 208 17.61 4.30 38.08
N GLU A 209 17.29 3.34 37.19
CA GLU A 209 18.30 2.62 36.43
C GLU A 209 19.08 3.58 35.53
N LYS A 210 20.42 3.56 35.67
CA LYS A 210 21.30 4.40 34.85
C LYS A 210 21.60 3.73 33.52
N ILE A 211 21.21 4.39 32.45
CA ILE A 211 21.61 4.08 31.08
C ILE A 211 22.66 5.11 30.67
N THR A 212 23.78 4.67 30.09
CA THR A 212 24.89 5.55 29.70
C THR A 212 25.12 5.54 28.19
N ARG A 213 25.66 6.61 27.63
CA ARG A 213 26.21 6.62 26.26
C ARG A 213 27.63 6.04 26.26
N PRO A 214 28.23 5.76 25.08
CA PRO A 214 29.61 5.27 24.99
C PRO A 214 30.65 6.19 25.65
N ASP A 215 30.38 7.49 25.74
CA ASP A 215 31.24 8.47 26.40
C ASP A 215 31.08 8.51 27.94
N GLY A 216 30.21 7.67 28.50
CA GLY A 216 29.90 7.60 29.92
C GLY A 216 28.85 8.61 30.40
N SER A 217 28.36 9.51 29.54
CA SER A 217 27.27 10.42 29.91
C SER A 217 25.97 9.65 30.16
N VAL A 218 25.18 10.08 31.14
CA VAL A 218 23.90 9.43 31.47
C VAL A 218 22.83 9.90 30.47
N VAL A 219 22.01 8.97 29.99
CA VAL A 219 20.80 9.26 29.23
C VAL A 219 19.71 9.66 30.22
N GLU A 220 19.11 10.84 30.06
CA GLU A 220 17.99 11.27 30.90
C GLU A 220 16.77 10.41 30.60
N MET A 221 16.42 9.48 31.49
CA MET A 221 15.22 8.64 31.37
C MET A 221 14.13 9.17 32.32
N GLY A 222 12.94 9.42 31.77
CA GLY A 222 11.72 9.74 32.50
C GLY A 222 10.92 8.50 32.88
N ARG A 223 9.83 8.73 33.62
CA ARG A 223 8.85 7.69 33.95
C ARG A 223 8.25 7.13 32.66
N GLY A 224 8.30 5.80 32.50
CA GLY A 224 7.71 5.10 31.36
C GLY A 224 8.58 5.07 30.10
N ASP A 225 9.77 5.69 30.12
CA ASP A 225 10.68 5.63 28.99
C ASP A 225 11.27 4.22 28.84
N MET A 226 11.41 3.79 27.59
CA MET A 226 11.89 2.46 27.21
C MET A 226 12.94 2.57 26.10
N ILE A 227 13.55 1.44 25.75
CA ILE A 227 14.55 1.33 24.69
C ILE A 227 14.12 0.24 23.72
N ARG A 228 13.82 0.57 22.47
CA ARG A 228 13.58 -0.43 21.42
C ARG A 228 14.90 -0.91 20.85
N VAL A 229 15.01 -2.22 20.65
CA VAL A 229 16.21 -2.93 20.19
C VAL A 229 15.82 -3.96 19.14
N SER A 230 16.63 -4.08 18.09
CA SER A 230 16.58 -5.19 17.14
C SER A 230 17.92 -5.90 17.11
N PHE A 231 17.87 -7.24 17.19
CA PHE A 231 19.02 -8.12 17.04
C PHE A 231 19.06 -8.70 15.63
N ALA A 232 20.25 -9.08 15.15
CA ALA A 232 20.42 -9.74 13.86
C ALA A 232 19.64 -11.06 13.77
N ASN A 233 19.58 -11.79 14.89
CA ASN A 233 18.66 -12.88 15.14
C ASN A 233 17.77 -12.53 16.34
N ALA A 234 16.47 -12.41 16.12
CA ALA A 234 15.51 -12.01 17.15
C ALA A 234 15.49 -12.91 18.40
N SER A 235 15.93 -14.17 18.29
CA SER A 235 15.99 -15.12 19.41
C SER A 235 17.34 -15.15 20.14
N ASP A 236 18.35 -14.43 19.62
CA ASP A 236 19.72 -14.47 20.12
C ASP A 236 20.31 -13.05 20.25
N PRO A 237 20.33 -12.47 21.47
CA PRO A 237 20.92 -11.15 21.72
C PRO A 237 22.42 -11.08 21.37
N THR A 238 23.12 -12.21 21.33
CA THR A 238 24.56 -12.27 21.02
C THR A 238 24.86 -12.16 19.53
N SER A 239 23.82 -12.26 18.68
CA SER A 239 23.93 -12.15 17.22
C SER A 239 24.34 -10.77 16.70
N GLY A 240 24.40 -9.77 17.58
CA GLY A 240 24.65 -8.37 17.23
C GLY A 240 23.35 -7.57 17.14
N MET A 241 23.50 -6.24 17.24
CA MET A 241 22.38 -5.29 17.25
C MET A 241 22.28 -4.57 15.90
N ASN A 242 21.10 -4.59 15.30
CA ASN A 242 20.82 -3.89 14.04
C ASN A 242 20.54 -2.40 14.27
N TYR A 243 19.70 -2.09 15.27
CA TYR A 243 19.38 -0.72 15.67
C TYR A 243 18.88 -0.68 17.12
N GLN A 244 18.92 0.53 17.69
CA GLN A 244 18.40 0.84 19.02
C GLN A 244 17.84 2.26 19.01
N TYR A 245 16.72 2.53 19.67
CA TYR A 245 16.22 3.89 19.81
C TYR A 245 15.37 4.04 21.07
N LEU A 246 15.19 5.28 21.53
CA LEU A 246 14.42 5.58 22.74
C LEU A 246 12.92 5.59 22.42
N VAL A 247 12.13 5.09 23.36
CA VAL A 247 10.66 5.14 23.31
C VAL A 247 10.22 5.93 24.52
N ARG A 248 9.90 7.21 24.32
CA ARG A 248 9.72 8.22 25.35
C ARG A 248 8.26 8.43 25.65
N LEU A 249 7.82 8.37 26.91
CA LEU A 249 6.44 8.72 27.25
C LEU A 249 6.28 10.24 27.10
N VAL A 250 5.48 10.72 26.14
CA VAL A 250 5.29 12.15 25.88
C VAL A 250 4.01 12.71 26.49
N ALA A 251 2.95 11.91 26.58
CA ALA A 251 1.70 12.32 27.21
C ALA A 251 0.90 11.16 27.79
N TYR A 252 0.09 11.42 28.81
CA TYR A 252 -0.84 10.45 29.41
C TYR A 252 -2.02 11.18 30.07
N MET A 253 -3.06 10.42 30.45
CA MET A 253 -4.20 10.95 31.21
C MET A 253 -4.00 10.71 32.70
N GLU A 254 -4.20 11.76 33.50
CA GLU A 254 -4.18 11.68 34.96
C GLU A 254 -5.38 12.45 35.52
N ASN A 255 -6.27 11.74 36.23
CA ASN A 255 -7.49 12.34 36.79
C ASN A 255 -8.33 13.09 35.74
N GLY A 256 -8.45 12.53 34.54
CA GLY A 256 -9.19 13.13 33.41
C GLY A 256 -8.50 14.34 32.77
N LYS A 257 -7.26 14.66 33.14
CA LYS A 257 -6.47 15.75 32.53
C LYS A 257 -5.33 15.18 31.70
N LEU A 258 -5.09 15.79 30.55
CA LEU A 258 -3.91 15.52 29.73
C LEU A 258 -2.67 16.06 30.44
N VAL A 259 -1.70 15.18 30.70
CA VAL A 259 -0.38 15.53 31.23
C VAL A 259 0.65 15.29 30.15
N LYS A 260 1.46 16.32 29.84
CA LYS A 260 2.59 16.25 28.90
C LYS A 260 3.89 16.19 29.69
N THR A 261 4.79 15.30 29.32
CA THR A 261 6.08 15.11 30.02
C THR A 261 7.16 16.04 29.45
N LYS A 262 8.35 16.05 30.06
CA LYS A 262 9.52 16.75 29.49
C LYS A 262 9.91 16.23 28.10
N ALA A 263 9.64 14.95 27.79
CA ALA A 263 9.93 14.40 26.47
C ALA A 263 9.06 15.05 25.40
N TYR A 264 7.85 15.51 25.75
CA TYR A 264 7.03 16.30 24.83
C TYR A 264 7.65 17.68 24.53
N ASP A 265 8.28 18.34 25.50
CA ASP A 265 8.95 19.63 25.26
C ASP A 265 10.08 19.47 24.23
N GLU A 266 10.84 18.38 24.33
CA GLU A 266 11.89 18.04 23.35
C GLU A 266 11.31 17.66 21.98
N LEU A 267 10.27 16.83 21.94
CA LEU A 267 9.53 16.50 20.71
C LEU A 267 9.03 17.77 20.01
N ARG A 268 8.41 18.69 20.76
CA ARG A 268 7.90 19.97 20.26
C ARG A 268 9.04 20.87 19.79
N ARG A 269 10.16 20.93 20.52
CA ARG A 269 11.35 21.68 20.11
C ARG A 269 11.82 21.19 18.74
N ARG A 270 12.02 19.87 18.58
CA ARG A 270 12.45 19.25 17.31
C ARG A 270 11.44 19.44 16.17
N ALA A 271 10.15 19.34 16.47
CA ALA A 271 9.09 19.57 15.48
C ALA A 271 9.01 21.03 15.00
N THR A 272 9.38 21.99 15.85
CA THR A 272 9.35 23.43 15.53
C THR A 272 10.69 23.98 15.06
N MET A 273 11.73 23.14 14.97
CA MET A 273 12.99 23.54 14.40
C MET A 273 12.82 23.93 12.94
N PRO A 274 13.53 24.97 12.48
CA PRO A 274 13.69 25.21 11.06
C PRO A 274 14.28 23.95 10.43
N ASP A 275 13.58 23.43 9.42
CA ASP A 275 14.06 22.30 8.66
C ASP A 275 15.34 22.71 7.92
N THR A 276 16.47 22.19 8.38
CA THR A 276 17.79 22.47 7.82
C THR A 276 18.01 21.80 6.47
N ILE A 277 17.19 20.80 6.14
CA ILE A 277 17.35 19.94 4.96
C ILE A 277 16.36 20.36 3.85
N GLY A 278 15.34 21.14 4.20
CA GLY A 278 14.25 21.48 3.30
C GLY A 278 13.41 20.22 3.06
N SER A 279 12.35 20.04 3.84
CA SER A 279 11.45 18.90 3.68
C SER A 279 10.95 18.86 2.25
N CYS A 280 10.94 17.64 1.71
CA CYS A 280 10.45 17.35 0.37
C CYS A 280 8.99 17.87 0.14
N CYS A 281 8.26 18.15 1.21
CA CYS A 281 6.87 18.59 1.21
C CYS A 281 6.67 20.05 1.68
N GLY A 282 7.74 20.80 1.95
CA GLY A 282 7.69 22.26 2.05
C GLY A 282 7.78 22.88 0.66
N TYR A 283 6.94 23.86 0.35
CA TYR A 283 6.88 24.60 -0.93
C TYR A 283 8.19 25.35 -1.33
N TYR A 284 9.33 25.06 -0.72
CA TYR A 284 10.57 25.82 -0.85
C TYR A 284 11.79 24.89 -1.01
N ASN A 285 12.55 25.13 -2.08
CA ASN A 285 13.85 24.58 -2.46
C ASN A 285 14.61 23.72 -1.42
N CYS A 286 14.82 22.43 -1.72
CA CYS A 286 15.87 21.65 -1.06
C CYS A 286 17.25 22.14 -1.52
N SER A 287 18.10 22.55 -0.57
CA SER A 287 19.49 22.93 -0.83
C SER A 287 20.38 21.69 -0.85
N ALA A 288 21.46 21.69 -1.64
CA ALA A 288 22.42 20.58 -1.68
C ALA A 288 23.03 20.33 -0.29
N VAL A 289 22.87 19.12 0.24
CA VAL A 289 23.29 18.77 1.60
C VAL A 289 24.74 18.29 1.64
N GLY A 290 25.54 18.79 2.60
CA GLY A 290 26.96 18.47 2.78
C GLY A 290 27.23 17.18 3.56
N ASP A 291 28.51 16.80 3.69
CA ASP A 291 28.98 15.51 4.25
C ASP A 291 28.61 15.27 5.74
N ASN A 292 28.16 16.28 6.47
CA ASN A 292 27.70 16.18 7.86
C ASN A 292 26.19 15.81 8.01
N TYR A 293 25.52 15.48 6.90
CA TYR A 293 24.09 15.17 6.76
C TYR A 293 23.43 14.36 7.89
N ILE A 294 24.13 13.36 8.44
CA ILE A 294 23.50 12.41 9.36
C ILE A 294 23.09 13.09 10.66
N PHE A 295 23.97 13.82 11.33
CA PHE A 295 23.66 14.41 12.64
C PHE A 295 22.62 15.53 12.52
N ASP A 296 22.70 16.34 11.46
CA ASP A 296 21.76 17.44 11.20
C ASP A 296 20.35 16.93 10.81
N ALA A 297 20.21 15.66 10.38
CA ALA A 297 18.94 15.06 9.98
C ALA A 297 18.12 14.44 11.12
N TYR A 298 18.71 14.19 12.29
CA TYR A 298 17.98 13.62 13.44
C TYR A 298 17.39 14.68 14.38
N GLU A 299 17.85 15.92 14.26
CA GLU A 299 17.39 16.99 15.15
C GLU A 299 16.02 17.56 14.74
N PRO A 300 15.77 17.97 13.49
CA PRO A 300 14.43 18.42 13.10
C PRO A 300 13.49 17.23 12.86
N LEU A 301 12.24 17.40 13.31
CA LEU A 301 11.13 16.49 13.01
C LEU A 301 10.11 17.21 12.12
N SER A 302 9.42 16.46 11.25
CA SER A 302 8.27 17.04 10.56
C SER A 302 7.16 17.32 11.58
N ASP A 303 6.81 18.60 11.75
CA ASP A 303 5.71 18.99 12.64
C ASP A 303 4.38 18.36 12.21
N HIS A 304 4.17 18.26 10.89
CA HIS A 304 3.00 17.62 10.32
C HIS A 304 3.10 16.11 10.42
N GLN A 305 2.01 15.45 10.77
CA GLN A 305 1.89 14.01 10.85
C GLN A 305 0.57 13.56 10.22
N THR A 306 0.52 12.31 9.81
CA THR A 306 -0.67 11.63 9.30
C THR A 306 -0.98 10.40 10.14
N MET A 307 -2.26 10.17 10.41
CA MET A 307 -2.68 9.02 11.19
C MET A 307 -4.14 8.67 10.94
N LEU A 308 -4.52 7.46 11.34
CA LEU A 308 -5.92 7.08 11.52
C LEU A 308 -6.21 7.06 13.00
N PHE A 309 -7.27 7.74 13.41
CA PHE A 309 -7.71 7.62 14.80
C PHE A 309 -8.23 6.20 15.04
N PRO A 310 -7.87 5.58 16.19
CA PRO A 310 -8.47 4.32 16.56
C PRO A 310 -9.98 4.52 16.68
N PRO A 311 -10.80 3.70 15.99
CA PRO A 311 -12.23 3.67 16.28
C PRO A 311 -12.44 3.05 17.67
N PRO A 312 -13.68 3.02 18.18
CA PRO A 312 -13.98 2.28 19.41
C PRO A 312 -13.46 0.84 19.35
N LEU A 313 -13.06 0.28 20.51
CA LEU A 313 -12.41 -1.03 20.58
C LEU A 313 -13.25 -2.14 19.95
N GLU A 314 -14.57 -2.07 20.06
CA GLU A 314 -15.53 -3.00 19.49
C GLU A 314 -15.56 -2.98 17.94
N VAL A 315 -15.16 -1.86 17.32
CA VAL A 315 -15.01 -1.77 15.87
C VAL A 315 -13.64 -2.26 15.43
N MET A 316 -12.61 -1.93 16.23
CA MET A 316 -11.23 -2.32 15.95
C MET A 316 -10.99 -3.82 16.17
N TRP A 317 -11.66 -4.38 17.19
CA TRP A 317 -11.50 -5.72 17.72
C TRP A 317 -12.88 -6.35 18.01
N PRO A 318 -13.68 -6.63 16.95
CA PRO A 318 -15.07 -7.07 17.13
C PRO A 318 -15.23 -8.37 17.93
N ASP A 319 -14.17 -9.19 18.01
CA ASP A 319 -14.22 -10.49 18.66
C ASP A 319 -13.69 -10.50 20.11
N SER A 320 -13.13 -9.39 20.62
CA SER A 320 -12.44 -9.38 21.92
C SER A 320 -13.16 -8.65 23.05
N VAL A 321 -14.15 -7.81 22.75
CA VAL A 321 -14.90 -7.10 23.78
C VAL A 321 -16.05 -7.99 24.29
N PRO A 322 -16.05 -8.42 25.58
CA PRO A 322 -17.10 -9.29 26.09
C PRO A 322 -18.48 -8.63 25.99
N LEU A 323 -19.47 -9.37 25.51
CA LEU A 323 -20.88 -8.94 25.43
C LEU A 323 -21.43 -8.37 26.76
N SER A 324 -20.84 -8.74 27.90
CA SER A 324 -21.22 -8.22 29.23
C SER A 324 -20.87 -6.74 29.45
N TRP A 325 -19.89 -6.17 28.73
CA TRP A 325 -19.57 -4.74 28.80
C TRP A 325 -20.67 -3.85 28.18
N PHE A 326 -21.49 -4.40 27.28
CA PHE A 326 -22.63 -3.70 26.67
C PHE A 326 -23.75 -3.36 27.66
N LEU A 327 -23.82 -4.05 28.81
CA LEU A 327 -24.90 -3.86 29.78
C LEU A 327 -24.66 -2.71 30.76
N PHE A 328 -23.44 -2.16 30.85
CA PHE A 328 -23.11 -1.12 31.82
C PHE A 328 -23.01 0.31 31.24
N PHE A 329 -22.91 0.46 29.92
CA PHE A 329 -22.72 1.78 29.28
C PHE A 329 -23.82 2.19 28.30
N ALA A 330 -24.93 1.45 28.18
CA ALA A 330 -26.08 1.91 27.42
C ALA A 330 -26.89 2.95 28.22
N PRO A 331 -26.98 4.23 27.80
CA PRO A 331 -28.05 5.10 28.25
C PRO A 331 -29.37 4.49 27.80
N ALA A 332 -30.38 4.50 28.68
CA ALA A 332 -31.70 3.95 28.41
C ALA A 332 -32.38 4.65 27.21
N ALA A 333 -32.19 4.14 26.00
CA ALA A 333 -33.13 4.17 24.87
C ALA A 333 -32.44 3.63 23.62
N PHE A 334 -32.58 2.34 23.33
CA PHE A 334 -32.83 1.81 21.99
C PHE A 334 -33.22 0.34 22.13
N HIS A 335 -34.51 0.04 22.00
CA HIS A 335 -35.01 -1.31 21.84
C HIS A 335 -34.64 -1.77 20.42
N ILE A 336 -33.54 -2.50 20.29
CA ILE A 336 -33.26 -3.30 19.08
C ILE A 336 -33.89 -4.68 19.33
N PRO A 337 -34.89 -5.12 18.55
CA PRO A 337 -35.44 -6.46 18.72
C PRO A 337 -34.37 -7.47 18.35
N ALA A 338 -34.16 -8.46 19.23
CA ALA A 338 -33.33 -9.61 18.95
C ALA A 338 -33.84 -10.33 17.68
N MET A 339 -33.10 -10.20 16.58
CA MET A 339 -33.29 -11.04 15.40
C MET A 339 -32.90 -12.47 15.78
N LYS A 340 -33.90 -13.35 15.88
CA LYS A 340 -33.69 -14.79 15.77
C LYS A 340 -33.13 -15.07 14.37
N SER A 341 -31.90 -15.57 14.30
CA SER A 341 -31.32 -16.09 13.07
C SER A 341 -32.11 -17.32 12.64
N THR A 342 -33.03 -17.09 11.71
CA THR A 342 -33.69 -18.16 10.96
C THR A 342 -32.88 -18.34 9.69
N GLU A 343 -32.41 -19.56 9.44
CA GLU A 343 -31.75 -19.97 8.21
C GLU A 343 -32.68 -19.69 7.03
N THR A 344 -32.52 -18.53 6.41
CA THR A 344 -32.96 -18.26 5.05
C THR A 344 -31.98 -17.26 4.49
N GLN A 345 -30.83 -17.74 4.00
CA GLN A 345 -30.06 -17.00 3.01
C GLN A 345 -30.92 -16.94 1.75
N SER A 346 -31.84 -15.97 1.77
CA SER A 346 -32.56 -15.46 0.62
C SER A 346 -31.53 -15.14 -0.45
N LEU A 347 -31.76 -15.64 -1.68
CA LEU A 347 -31.12 -15.17 -2.90
C LEU A 347 -31.11 -13.64 -2.89
N VAL A 348 -29.97 -13.06 -2.54
CA VAL A 348 -29.68 -11.65 -2.73
C VAL A 348 -29.74 -11.46 -4.24
N SER A 349 -30.76 -10.76 -4.75
CA SER A 349 -30.88 -10.53 -6.19
C SER A 349 -29.66 -9.75 -6.67
N ALA A 350 -29.18 -10.01 -7.89
CA ALA A 350 -28.06 -9.27 -8.47
C ALA A 350 -28.21 -7.74 -8.38
N GLU A 351 -29.47 -7.24 -8.33
CA GLU A 351 -29.79 -5.83 -8.10
C GLU A 351 -29.37 -5.31 -6.72
N SER A 352 -29.44 -6.13 -5.67
CA SER A 352 -29.01 -5.74 -4.32
C SER A 352 -27.49 -5.76 -4.15
N ALA A 353 -26.78 -6.63 -4.87
CA ALA A 353 -25.32 -6.56 -4.98
C ALA A 353 -24.87 -5.26 -5.68
N ASP A 354 -25.57 -4.83 -6.74
CA ASP A 354 -25.31 -3.60 -7.50
C ASP A 354 -25.31 -2.33 -6.61
N GLN A 355 -26.15 -2.30 -5.58
CA GLN A 355 -26.26 -1.15 -4.66
C GLN A 355 -25.06 -0.98 -3.73
N THR A 356 -24.29 -2.04 -3.50
CA THR A 356 -23.12 -2.00 -2.60
C THR A 356 -21.81 -1.64 -3.31
N ARG A 357 -21.83 -1.58 -4.66
CA ARG A 357 -20.66 -1.32 -5.50
C ARG A 357 -20.52 0.15 -5.86
N GLN A 358 -19.33 0.50 -6.33
CA GLN A 358 -19.07 1.82 -6.89
C GLN A 358 -20.02 2.10 -8.06
N GLN A 359 -20.84 3.14 -7.91
CA GLN A 359 -21.82 3.50 -8.93
C GLN A 359 -21.11 3.97 -10.22
N PRO A 360 -21.69 3.70 -11.40
CA PRO A 360 -21.21 4.27 -12.66
C PRO A 360 -21.02 5.79 -12.56
N ALA A 361 -20.06 6.32 -13.33
CA ALA A 361 -19.80 7.75 -13.32
C ALA A 361 -21.09 8.53 -13.63
N ALA A 362 -21.43 9.50 -12.77
CA ALA A 362 -22.73 10.19 -12.81
C ALA A 362 -23.04 10.81 -14.18
N PHE A 363 -22.01 11.25 -14.93
CA PHE A 363 -22.19 11.83 -16.25
C PHE A 363 -22.76 10.85 -17.28
N LEU A 364 -22.58 9.53 -17.11
CA LEU A 364 -23.09 8.52 -18.04
C LEU A 364 -24.62 8.50 -18.08
N ALA A 365 -25.27 8.77 -16.94
CA ALA A 365 -26.73 8.79 -16.86
C ALA A 365 -27.34 9.96 -17.68
N SER A 366 -26.58 11.03 -17.88
CA SER A 366 -26.98 12.22 -18.64
C SER A 366 -26.24 12.37 -19.97
N LEU A 367 -25.46 11.37 -20.39
CA LEU A 367 -24.62 11.47 -21.57
C LEU A 367 -25.48 11.38 -22.84
N ASP A 368 -25.42 12.41 -23.67
CA ASP A 368 -25.90 12.34 -25.05
C ASP A 368 -24.90 11.52 -25.88
N TRP A 369 -25.17 10.22 -25.99
CA TRP A 369 -24.33 9.27 -26.71
C TRP A 369 -24.10 9.69 -28.16
N GLN A 370 -25.12 10.16 -28.86
CA GLN A 370 -24.99 10.53 -30.27
C GLN A 370 -24.02 11.72 -30.44
N LYS A 371 -24.16 12.73 -29.59
CA LYS A 371 -23.27 13.90 -29.59
C LYS A 371 -21.85 13.53 -29.17
N PHE A 372 -21.70 12.72 -28.12
CA PHE A 372 -20.41 12.24 -27.64
C PHE A 372 -19.69 11.46 -28.73
N GLU A 373 -20.36 10.49 -29.35
CA GLU A 373 -19.78 9.63 -30.37
C GLU A 373 -19.36 10.41 -31.62
N ALA A 374 -20.20 11.35 -32.07
CA ALA A 374 -19.88 12.22 -33.21
C ALA A 374 -18.62 13.07 -32.95
N ALA A 375 -18.42 13.53 -31.71
CA ALA A 375 -17.24 14.32 -31.33
C ALA A 375 -15.99 13.44 -31.09
N ALA A 376 -16.16 12.25 -30.53
CA ALA A 376 -15.05 11.37 -30.15
C ALA A 376 -14.50 10.57 -31.33
N LEU A 377 -15.33 10.17 -32.29
CA LEU A 377 -14.95 9.29 -33.39
C LEU A 377 -13.80 9.84 -34.26
N PRO A 378 -13.75 11.13 -34.66
CA PRO A 378 -12.62 11.66 -35.41
C PRO A 378 -11.29 11.54 -34.66
N LEU A 379 -11.31 11.63 -33.32
CA LEU A 379 -10.11 11.56 -32.48
C LEU A 379 -9.53 10.14 -32.40
N THR A 380 -10.34 9.11 -32.64
CA THR A 380 -9.88 7.71 -32.60
C THR A 380 -9.42 7.19 -33.96
N LYS A 381 -9.77 7.86 -35.07
CA LYS A 381 -9.25 7.51 -36.41
C LYS A 381 -7.76 7.76 -36.58
N ILE A 382 -7.20 8.63 -35.73
CA ILE A 382 -5.77 8.92 -35.68
C ILE A 382 -5.21 8.36 -34.37
N TYR A 383 -4.30 7.40 -34.47
CA TYR A 383 -3.49 6.93 -33.34
C TYR A 383 -2.29 7.85 -33.19
N ASN A 384 -2.42 8.83 -32.29
CA ASN A 384 -1.40 9.81 -31.96
C ASN A 384 -1.29 9.90 -30.43
N PRO A 385 -0.73 8.86 -29.78
CA PRO A 385 -0.63 8.80 -28.33
C PRO A 385 0.11 10.03 -27.79
N PRO A 386 -0.56 10.95 -27.07
CA PRO A 386 0.07 12.18 -26.59
C PRO A 386 1.34 11.93 -25.78
N GLN A 387 1.40 10.78 -25.08
CA GLN A 387 2.54 10.38 -24.27
C GLN A 387 3.79 9.98 -25.06
N LEU A 388 3.68 9.73 -26.38
CA LEU A 388 4.82 9.42 -27.26
C LEU A 388 5.31 10.63 -28.08
N VAL A 389 4.66 11.80 -27.97
CA VAL A 389 5.02 12.97 -28.78
C VAL A 389 6.21 13.70 -28.15
N THR A 390 7.25 13.98 -28.95
CA THR A 390 8.53 14.59 -28.53
C THR A 390 8.41 16.02 -27.99
N SER A 391 7.27 16.70 -28.18
CA SER A 391 7.02 18.04 -27.61
C SER A 391 6.81 18.02 -26.09
N CYS A 392 6.71 16.84 -25.46
CA CYS A 392 6.73 16.67 -24.00
C CYS A 392 8.13 16.82 -23.37
N THR A 393 8.99 17.66 -23.96
CA THR A 393 10.35 17.97 -23.48
C THR A 393 10.37 19.05 -22.40
N GLY A 394 9.29 19.82 -22.23
CA GLY A 394 9.16 20.77 -21.13
C GLY A 394 9.00 20.04 -19.78
N LEU A 395 9.75 20.45 -18.75
CA LEU A 395 9.64 19.93 -17.38
C LEU A 395 8.18 19.99 -16.87
N GLY A 396 7.42 21.03 -17.25
CA GLY A 396 6.00 21.15 -16.93
C GLY A 396 5.09 20.11 -17.61
N ALA A 397 5.41 19.69 -18.85
CA ALA A 397 4.68 18.63 -19.55
C ALA A 397 5.07 17.23 -19.03
N ARG A 398 6.33 17.04 -18.62
CA ARG A 398 6.80 15.80 -17.96
C ARG A 398 6.22 15.60 -16.56
N VAL A 399 5.92 16.69 -15.85
CA VAL A 399 5.30 16.66 -14.52
C VAL A 399 3.76 16.63 -14.62
N SER A 400 3.16 17.26 -15.65
CA SER A 400 1.70 17.27 -15.84
C SER A 400 1.16 16.00 -16.51
N MET A 401 1.90 15.34 -17.41
CA MET A 401 1.48 14.11 -18.09
C MET A 401 1.73 12.85 -17.24
N CYS A 402 1.22 12.88 -16.03
CA CYS A 402 1.11 11.77 -15.09
C CYS A 402 2.37 11.50 -14.26
N TRP A 403 2.19 11.69 -12.95
CA TRP A 403 2.76 10.90 -11.88
C TRP A 403 3.27 9.50 -12.24
N ASN A 404 2.46 8.74 -12.98
CA ASN A 404 2.80 7.39 -13.41
C ASN A 404 4.03 7.37 -14.34
N CYS A 405 4.28 8.41 -15.17
CA CYS A 405 5.46 8.53 -16.03
C CYS A 405 6.79 8.74 -15.28
N LEU A 406 6.74 9.19 -14.02
CA LEU A 406 7.95 9.41 -13.22
C LEU A 406 8.45 8.14 -12.53
N PHE A 407 7.64 7.07 -12.49
CA PHE A 407 7.97 5.90 -11.67
C PHE A 407 7.62 4.54 -12.30
N THR A 408 7.37 4.49 -13.60
CA THR A 408 7.34 3.23 -14.32
C THR A 408 8.75 2.76 -14.66
N HIS A 409 8.92 1.49 -15.06
CA HIS A 409 10.24 1.01 -15.51
C HIS A 409 10.83 1.86 -16.65
N ARG A 410 9.96 2.57 -17.40
CA ARG A 410 10.31 3.48 -18.50
C ARG A 410 10.56 4.92 -18.05
N ALA A 411 10.43 5.22 -16.77
CA ALA A 411 10.63 6.56 -16.25
C ALA A 411 12.12 6.93 -16.19
N PRO A 412 12.50 8.18 -16.54
CA PRO A 412 13.88 8.65 -16.41
C PRO A 412 14.44 8.55 -14.99
N ILE A 413 13.58 8.52 -13.96
CA ILE A 413 13.96 8.35 -12.55
C ILE A 413 14.35 6.89 -12.25
N CYS A 414 13.68 5.93 -12.87
CA CYS A 414 13.99 4.50 -12.75
C CYS A 414 15.16 4.11 -13.67
N ALA A 415 15.38 4.82 -14.76
CA ALA A 415 16.57 4.66 -15.61
C ALA A 415 17.90 5.09 -14.92
N LYS A 416 17.84 5.71 -13.72
CA LYS A 416 19.03 6.11 -12.97
C LYS A 416 19.27 5.17 -11.79
N PRO A 417 20.54 4.80 -11.51
CA PRO A 417 20.92 3.84 -10.45
C PRO A 417 20.69 4.35 -9.02
N GLN A 418 19.96 5.46 -8.85
CA GLN A 418 19.76 6.12 -7.57
C GLN A 418 18.53 5.58 -6.82
N PHE A 419 17.58 4.93 -7.50
CA PHE A 419 16.39 4.35 -6.87
C PHE A 419 16.61 2.88 -6.48
N PRO A 420 16.69 2.55 -5.19
CA PRO A 420 16.90 1.17 -4.75
C PRO A 420 15.61 0.35 -4.90
N CYS A 421 15.67 -0.68 -5.75
CA CYS A 421 14.58 -1.60 -6.05
C CYS A 421 14.24 -2.59 -4.93
N CYS A 422 14.92 -2.50 -3.78
CA CYS A 422 14.66 -3.35 -2.61
C CYS A 422 13.23 -3.21 -2.07
N CYS A 423 12.57 -2.06 -2.27
CA CYS A 423 11.18 -1.87 -1.86
C CYS A 423 10.20 -2.73 -2.64
N ALA A 424 10.49 -3.07 -3.90
CA ALA A 424 9.65 -3.99 -4.67
C ALA A 424 9.64 -5.36 -3.99
N SER A 425 10.80 -5.97 -3.77
CA SER A 425 10.90 -7.28 -3.12
C SER A 425 10.33 -7.28 -1.69
N ALA A 426 10.56 -6.23 -0.91
CA ALA A 426 10.02 -6.12 0.44
C ALA A 426 8.48 -6.00 0.46
N ALA A 427 7.90 -5.22 -0.46
CA ALA A 427 6.45 -5.11 -0.60
C ALA A 427 5.84 -6.39 -1.18
N GLN A 428 6.46 -6.97 -2.21
CA GLN A 428 6.07 -8.24 -2.83
C GLN A 428 6.07 -9.39 -1.82
N GLY A 429 7.08 -9.48 -0.95
CA GLY A 429 7.16 -10.48 0.12
C GLY A 429 6.06 -10.37 1.19
N ARG A 430 5.27 -9.28 1.19
CA ARG A 430 4.09 -9.10 2.05
C ARG A 430 2.78 -9.44 1.36
N VAL A 431 2.80 -9.69 0.04
CA VAL A 431 1.61 -10.07 -0.73
C VAL A 431 1.55 -11.60 -0.79
N GLN A 432 0.57 -12.18 -0.11
CA GLN A 432 0.30 -13.62 -0.22
C GLN A 432 -0.15 -13.96 -1.64
N ASP A 433 0.28 -15.13 -2.13
CA ASP A 433 -0.08 -15.69 -3.43
C ASP A 433 0.33 -14.85 -4.66
N LEU A 434 1.28 -13.92 -4.47
CA LEU A 434 1.86 -13.17 -5.56
C LEU A 434 2.61 -14.10 -6.53
N ALA A 435 2.18 -14.10 -7.79
CA ALA A 435 2.84 -14.84 -8.85
C ALA A 435 3.86 -13.98 -9.58
N HIS A 436 5.02 -14.58 -9.87
CA HIS A 436 6.01 -14.03 -10.79
C HIS A 436 5.97 -14.85 -12.08
N VAL A 437 5.67 -14.19 -13.19
CA VAL A 437 5.50 -14.82 -14.50
C VAL A 437 6.39 -14.15 -15.54
N LYS A 438 6.56 -14.80 -16.70
CA LYS A 438 7.29 -14.24 -17.83
C LYS A 438 6.42 -14.14 -19.07
N LEU A 439 6.48 -13.01 -19.77
CA LEU A 439 5.78 -12.78 -21.03
C LEU A 439 6.29 -13.71 -22.15
N SER A 440 7.57 -14.07 -22.10
CA SER A 440 8.22 -14.99 -23.03
C SER A 440 7.85 -16.47 -22.83
N GLU A 441 7.26 -16.82 -21.68
CA GLU A 441 6.86 -18.17 -21.28
C GLU A 441 5.37 -18.17 -20.81
N PRO A 442 4.39 -17.90 -21.72
CA PRO A 442 3.02 -17.55 -21.33
C PRO A 442 2.11 -18.73 -21.02
N ASP A 443 2.39 -19.91 -21.58
CA ASP A 443 1.35 -20.92 -21.86
C ASP A 443 0.61 -21.38 -20.59
N GLU A 444 1.36 -21.73 -19.54
CA GLU A 444 0.78 -22.25 -18.29
C GLU A 444 -0.07 -21.18 -17.59
N TRP A 445 0.45 -19.97 -17.44
CA TRP A 445 -0.21 -18.94 -16.65
C TRP A 445 -1.27 -18.17 -17.44
N PHE A 446 -1.18 -18.10 -18.78
CA PHE A 446 -2.27 -17.63 -19.64
C PHE A 446 -3.48 -18.55 -19.51
N VAL A 447 -3.28 -19.87 -19.56
CA VAL A 447 -4.37 -20.84 -19.32
C VAL A 447 -4.97 -20.63 -17.94
N LYS A 448 -4.14 -20.41 -16.91
CA LYS A 448 -4.62 -20.14 -15.55
C LYS A 448 -5.43 -18.84 -15.46
N MET A 449 -4.98 -17.74 -16.07
CA MET A 449 -5.77 -16.50 -16.16
C MET A 449 -7.09 -16.71 -16.88
N LEU A 450 -7.08 -17.49 -17.96
CA LEU A 450 -8.24 -17.74 -18.79
C LEU A 450 -9.18 -18.83 -18.23
N SER A 451 -8.82 -19.47 -17.11
CA SER A 451 -9.62 -20.52 -16.49
C SER A 451 -10.82 -20.01 -15.70
N VAL A 452 -10.81 -18.71 -15.38
CA VAL A 452 -11.92 -18.03 -14.70
C VAL A 452 -12.65 -17.18 -15.75
N GLU A 453 -13.89 -17.54 -16.05
CA GLU A 453 -14.74 -16.84 -17.03
C GLU A 453 -16.15 -16.69 -16.47
N HIS A 454 -16.63 -15.46 -16.42
CA HIS A 454 -17.99 -15.17 -15.99
C HIS A 454 -18.99 -15.60 -17.09
N PRO A 455 -20.12 -16.27 -16.74
CA PRO A 455 -21.07 -16.77 -17.74
C PRO A 455 -21.64 -15.70 -18.67
N ASN A 456 -21.70 -14.45 -18.20
CA ASN A 456 -22.22 -13.30 -18.95
C ASN A 456 -21.13 -12.52 -19.70
N THR A 457 -19.88 -12.98 -19.75
CA THR A 457 -18.82 -12.28 -20.46
C THR A 457 -19.12 -12.18 -21.96
N PRO A 458 -19.13 -10.97 -22.55
CA PRO A 458 -19.28 -10.81 -23.99
C PRO A 458 -18.13 -11.46 -24.76
N ASP A 459 -18.42 -12.09 -25.90
CA ASP A 459 -17.39 -12.79 -26.69
C ASP A 459 -16.21 -11.90 -27.10
N PHE A 460 -16.45 -10.60 -27.37
CA PHE A 460 -15.40 -9.65 -27.73
C PHE A 460 -14.50 -9.23 -26.56
N MET A 461 -14.86 -9.62 -25.33
CA MET A 461 -14.13 -9.36 -24.09
C MET A 461 -13.45 -10.62 -23.53
N LYS A 462 -13.59 -11.77 -24.20
CA LYS A 462 -12.90 -13.01 -23.84
C LYS A 462 -11.45 -12.95 -24.30
N GLY A 463 -10.52 -13.29 -23.41
CA GLY A 463 -9.10 -13.30 -23.71
C GLY A 463 -8.22 -12.50 -22.73
N ILE A 464 -6.95 -12.47 -23.08
CA ILE A 464 -5.91 -11.64 -22.46
C ILE A 464 -5.57 -10.52 -23.42
N PHE A 465 -5.57 -9.30 -22.92
CA PHE A 465 -5.31 -8.09 -23.69
C PHE A 465 -4.01 -7.44 -23.23
N TRP A 466 -3.16 -7.07 -24.17
CA TRP A 466 -1.95 -6.28 -23.95
C TRP A 466 -2.23 -4.80 -24.13
N MET A 467 -1.84 -3.99 -23.15
CA MET A 467 -1.90 -2.55 -23.22
C MET A 467 -0.65 -2.00 -23.91
N GLU A 468 -0.56 -2.17 -25.23
CA GLU A 468 0.54 -1.69 -26.06
C GLU A 468 0.63 -0.15 -25.99
N ASP A 469 1.83 0.36 -25.71
CA ASP A 469 2.14 1.77 -25.46
C ASP A 469 1.51 2.37 -24.20
N ASN A 470 0.94 1.55 -23.31
CA ASN A 470 0.65 1.98 -21.95
C ASN A 470 1.96 2.31 -21.25
N TYR A 471 1.98 3.49 -20.64
CA TYR A 471 3.15 4.02 -19.96
C TYR A 471 3.18 3.59 -18.48
N ALA A 472 2.01 3.26 -17.93
CA ALA A 472 1.81 2.82 -16.55
C ALA A 472 2.29 1.36 -16.37
N PRO A 473 2.55 0.87 -15.14
CA PRO A 473 3.24 -0.41 -14.94
C PRO A 473 2.37 -1.62 -15.29
N GLU A 474 1.11 -1.41 -15.67
CA GLU A 474 0.20 -2.47 -16.04
C GLU A 474 0.43 -2.87 -17.51
N VAL A 475 0.61 -4.17 -17.77
CA VAL A 475 1.00 -4.68 -19.09
C VAL A 475 -0.11 -5.48 -19.74
N LEU A 476 -0.60 -6.51 -19.06
CA LEU A 476 -1.70 -7.34 -19.53
C LEU A 476 -2.92 -7.16 -18.65
N LEU A 477 -4.10 -7.38 -19.21
CA LEU A 477 -5.35 -7.46 -18.46
C LEU A 477 -6.28 -8.53 -19.04
N THR A 478 -7.28 -8.90 -18.27
CA THR A 478 -8.41 -9.69 -18.75
C THR A 478 -9.73 -9.04 -18.34
N PHE A 479 -10.76 -9.22 -19.16
CA PHE A 479 -12.11 -8.73 -18.86
C PHE A 479 -13.08 -9.88 -18.57
N GLN A 480 -12.66 -11.13 -18.74
CA GLN A 480 -13.59 -12.27 -18.67
C GLN A 480 -13.87 -12.73 -17.23
N ASP A 481 -13.02 -12.37 -16.28
CA ASP A 481 -13.17 -12.63 -14.84
C ASP A 481 -13.97 -11.52 -14.12
N MET A 482 -14.43 -10.50 -14.85
CA MET A 482 -15.23 -9.41 -14.30
C MET A 482 -16.61 -9.89 -13.82
N ASP A 483 -17.20 -9.13 -12.91
CA ASP A 483 -18.57 -9.32 -12.47
C ASP A 483 -19.55 -8.78 -13.52
N TRP A 484 -19.86 -9.60 -14.53
CA TRP A 484 -20.74 -9.20 -15.63
C TRP A 484 -22.21 -9.31 -15.21
N VAL A 485 -22.80 -8.18 -14.83
CA VAL A 485 -24.25 -8.06 -14.57
C VAL A 485 -25.05 -8.32 -15.84
N SER A 486 -24.54 -7.86 -16.99
CA SER A 486 -25.09 -8.13 -18.31
C SER A 486 -23.97 -8.15 -19.36
N GLY A 487 -24.28 -8.49 -20.62
CA GLY A 487 -23.31 -8.37 -21.72
C GLY A 487 -22.87 -6.93 -22.04
N THR A 488 -23.39 -5.93 -21.35
CA THR A 488 -23.06 -4.51 -21.55
C THR A 488 -22.70 -3.77 -20.26
N ARG A 489 -22.78 -4.43 -19.10
CA ARG A 489 -22.49 -3.84 -17.80
C ARG A 489 -21.75 -4.85 -16.91
N GLY A 490 -20.74 -4.38 -16.21
CA GLY A 490 -20.06 -5.19 -15.20
C GLY A 490 -19.19 -4.39 -14.26
N TYR A 491 -18.42 -5.09 -13.44
CA TYR A 491 -17.48 -4.50 -12.51
C TYR A 491 -16.09 -5.12 -12.65
N PHE A 492 -15.09 -4.27 -12.83
CA PHE A 492 -13.70 -4.66 -13.03
C PHE A 492 -12.95 -4.61 -11.70
N ASN A 493 -12.39 -5.74 -11.27
CA ASN A 493 -11.55 -5.76 -10.07
C ASN A 493 -10.07 -5.71 -10.45
N PRO A 494 -9.40 -4.55 -10.36
CA PRO A 494 -7.99 -4.43 -10.71
C PRO A 494 -7.07 -5.30 -9.83
N LYS A 495 -7.56 -5.89 -8.74
CA LYS A 495 -6.75 -6.79 -7.89
C LYS A 495 -6.26 -8.03 -8.64
N TYR A 496 -7.09 -8.62 -9.49
CA TYR A 496 -6.83 -9.93 -10.12
C TYR A 496 -6.72 -9.86 -11.65
N SER A 497 -7.26 -8.79 -12.25
CA SER A 497 -7.51 -8.76 -13.69
C SER A 497 -6.39 -8.10 -14.50
N TRP A 498 -5.19 -7.92 -13.93
CA TRP A 498 -4.04 -7.37 -14.65
C TRP A 498 -2.68 -7.90 -14.18
N THR A 499 -1.64 -7.70 -15.00
CA THR A 499 -0.25 -7.89 -14.62
C THR A 499 0.45 -6.56 -14.46
N ASN A 500 1.40 -6.49 -13.53
CA ASN A 500 2.20 -5.32 -13.27
C ASN A 500 3.68 -5.65 -13.42
N ASP A 501 4.48 -4.70 -13.89
CA ASP A 501 5.93 -4.83 -13.84
C ASP A 501 6.40 -5.07 -12.40
N PRO A 502 7.48 -5.85 -12.18
CA PRO A 502 8.04 -6.17 -10.87
C PRO A 502 8.79 -4.98 -10.23
N THR A 503 8.37 -3.75 -10.56
CA THR A 503 8.89 -2.51 -10.00
C THR A 503 8.23 -2.20 -8.67
N CYS A 504 8.81 -1.26 -7.91
CA CYS A 504 8.20 -0.80 -6.66
C CYS A 504 6.80 -0.22 -6.88
N ILE A 505 6.59 0.50 -7.99
CA ILE A 505 5.27 1.07 -8.30
C ILE A 505 4.31 0.05 -8.89
N GLY A 506 4.77 -0.88 -9.73
CA GLY A 506 3.91 -1.98 -10.17
C GLY A 506 3.40 -2.79 -8.97
N THR A 507 4.29 -3.07 -8.02
CA THR A 507 3.92 -3.69 -6.74
C THR A 507 3.02 -2.79 -5.92
N LEU A 508 3.27 -1.48 -5.86
CA LEU A 508 2.42 -0.54 -5.13
C LEU A 508 1.01 -0.50 -5.72
N CYS A 509 0.87 -0.41 -7.05
CA CYS A 509 -0.41 -0.47 -7.73
C CYS A 509 -1.13 -1.74 -7.31
N LEU A 510 -0.48 -2.90 -7.40
CA LEU A 510 -1.05 -4.16 -6.94
C LEU A 510 -1.48 -4.11 -5.45
N CYS A 511 -0.62 -3.61 -4.56
CA CYS A 511 -0.90 -3.47 -3.12
C CYS A 511 -2.06 -2.50 -2.83
N MET A 512 -2.17 -1.41 -3.58
CA MET A 512 -3.29 -0.48 -3.49
C MET A 512 -4.60 -1.16 -3.92
N HIS A 513 -4.53 -2.09 -4.88
CA HIS A 513 -5.69 -2.89 -5.30
C HIS A 513 -5.97 -4.09 -4.39
N LEU A 514 -5.03 -4.53 -3.55
CA LEU A 514 -5.29 -5.61 -2.58
C LEU A 514 -6.46 -5.28 -1.63
N ASN A 515 -6.63 -3.99 -1.30
CA ASN A 515 -7.74 -3.48 -0.48
C ASN A 515 -9.05 -3.35 -1.22
N ASN A 516 -9.07 -3.52 -2.54
CA ASN A 516 -10.30 -3.46 -3.29
C ASN A 516 -11.12 -4.70 -2.95
N SER A 517 -12.02 -4.52 -1.98
CA SER A 517 -13.19 -5.38 -1.87
C SER A 517 -13.98 -5.33 -3.18
N PRO A 518 -14.86 -6.31 -3.44
CA PRO A 518 -15.80 -6.24 -4.57
C PRO A 518 -16.55 -4.89 -4.67
N ARG A 519 -16.73 -4.18 -3.55
CA ARG A 519 -17.35 -2.85 -3.51
C ARG A 519 -16.52 -1.74 -4.19
N SER A 520 -15.22 -1.92 -4.26
CA SER A 520 -14.26 -0.99 -4.90
C SER A 520 -13.98 -1.33 -6.37
N ALA A 521 -14.67 -2.34 -6.92
CA ALA A 521 -14.56 -2.70 -8.32
C ALA A 521 -15.07 -1.56 -9.22
N TRP A 522 -14.37 -1.32 -10.32
CA TRP A 522 -14.65 -0.20 -11.20
C TRP A 522 -15.87 -0.49 -12.08
N PRO A 523 -16.85 0.42 -12.14
CA PRO A 523 -18.00 0.24 -13.01
C PRO A 523 -17.55 0.20 -14.47
N PHE A 524 -18.15 -0.72 -15.22
CA PHE A 524 -17.90 -0.94 -16.64
C PHE A 524 -19.22 -0.88 -17.40
N SER A 525 -19.26 -0.11 -18.49
CA SER A 525 -20.47 0.08 -19.30
C SER A 525 -20.12 0.13 -20.78
N VAL A 526 -20.92 -0.52 -21.61
CA VAL A 526 -20.81 -0.48 -23.08
C VAL A 526 -21.88 0.46 -23.65
N SER A 527 -21.51 1.28 -24.63
CA SER A 527 -22.41 2.18 -25.33
C SER A 527 -23.48 1.41 -26.13
N PRO A 528 -24.62 2.05 -26.46
CA PRO A 528 -25.69 1.38 -27.20
C PRO A 528 -25.27 0.75 -28.54
N ASN A 529 -24.27 1.32 -29.22
CA ASN A 529 -23.75 0.78 -30.49
C ASN A 529 -22.61 -0.25 -30.31
N GLY A 530 -22.19 -0.54 -29.08
CA GLY A 530 -21.12 -1.50 -28.79
C GLY A 530 -19.70 -1.00 -29.09
N LYS A 531 -19.52 0.26 -29.50
CA LYS A 531 -18.22 0.81 -29.93
C LYS A 531 -17.45 1.52 -28.84
N TRP A 532 -18.13 2.01 -27.81
CA TRP A 532 -17.51 2.72 -26.70
C TRP A 532 -17.74 1.97 -25.42
N ILE A 533 -16.69 1.87 -24.62
CA ILE A 533 -16.71 1.22 -23.32
C ILE A 533 -16.20 2.24 -22.32
N ASN A 534 -16.97 2.49 -21.26
CA ASN A 534 -16.53 3.27 -20.12
C ASN A 534 -16.04 2.35 -19.01
N ILE A 535 -14.91 2.71 -18.40
CA ILE A 535 -14.40 2.11 -17.17
C ILE A 535 -13.74 3.21 -16.34
N ASN A 536 -14.56 3.78 -15.46
CA ASN A 536 -14.25 4.67 -14.34
C ASN A 536 -13.01 5.60 -14.48
N PRO A 537 -13.16 6.85 -14.97
CA PRO A 537 -14.11 7.40 -15.93
C PRO A 537 -13.54 7.40 -17.36
N GLN A 538 -12.74 6.39 -17.69
CA GLN A 538 -11.92 6.35 -18.90
C GLN A 538 -12.61 5.56 -20.01
N TRP A 539 -12.17 5.71 -21.26
CA TRP A 539 -12.86 5.18 -22.43
C TRP A 539 -12.01 4.17 -23.20
N ILE A 540 -12.65 3.12 -23.72
CA ILE A 540 -12.08 2.23 -24.73
C ILE A 540 -12.97 2.33 -25.97
N TYR A 541 -12.34 2.58 -27.11
CA TYR A 541 -12.96 2.55 -28.43
C TYR A 541 -12.69 1.21 -29.11
N ARG A 542 -13.75 0.59 -29.64
CA ARG A 542 -13.71 -0.65 -30.40
C ARG A 542 -13.97 -0.33 -31.88
N PRO A 543 -12.94 -0.35 -32.74
CA PRO A 543 -13.12 -0.17 -34.18
C PRO A 543 -13.96 -1.29 -34.79
N ASP A 544 -14.64 -0.99 -35.90
CA ASP A 544 -15.26 -2.04 -36.71
C ASP A 544 -14.20 -2.88 -37.44
N GLU A 545 -14.57 -4.08 -37.85
CA GLU A 545 -13.72 -4.90 -38.71
C GLU A 545 -13.45 -4.17 -40.04
N GLY A 546 -12.15 -4.05 -40.40
CA GLY A 546 -11.70 -3.33 -41.59
C GLY A 546 -11.64 -1.80 -41.43
N GLU A 547 -12.00 -1.27 -40.27
CA GLU A 547 -11.83 0.15 -39.97
C GLU A 547 -10.34 0.54 -39.96
N LYS A 548 -9.98 1.55 -40.75
CA LYS A 548 -8.61 2.04 -40.84
C LYS A 548 -8.33 3.06 -39.76
N ILE A 549 -7.38 2.75 -38.90
CA ILE A 549 -6.77 3.68 -37.94
C ILE A 549 -5.41 4.07 -38.51
N THR A 550 -5.09 5.36 -38.50
CA THR A 550 -3.87 5.90 -39.11
C THR A 550 -3.00 6.60 -38.07
N ARG A 551 -1.68 6.63 -38.27
CA ARG A 551 -0.77 7.48 -37.51
C ARG A 551 -0.70 8.88 -38.15
N PRO A 552 -0.13 9.90 -37.47
CA PRO A 552 0.04 11.24 -38.04
C PRO A 552 0.82 11.28 -39.37
N ASP A 553 1.69 10.31 -39.61
CA ASP A 553 2.46 10.17 -40.85
C ASP A 553 1.66 9.51 -42.01
N GLY A 554 0.41 9.14 -41.76
CA GLY A 554 -0.48 8.47 -42.71
C GLY A 554 -0.32 6.95 -42.76
N SER A 555 0.63 6.36 -42.03
CA SER A 555 0.76 4.89 -41.93
C SER A 555 -0.45 4.28 -41.23
N VAL A 556 -0.86 3.09 -41.66
CA VAL A 556 -1.99 2.38 -41.04
C VAL A 556 -1.50 1.63 -39.81
N VAL A 557 -2.25 1.73 -38.71
CA VAL A 557 -2.07 0.86 -37.54
C VAL A 557 -2.69 -0.49 -37.89
N GLU A 558 -1.90 -1.55 -37.87
CA GLU A 558 -2.40 -2.90 -38.10
C GLU A 558 -3.28 -3.31 -36.92
N MET A 559 -4.61 -3.34 -37.10
CA MET A 559 -5.59 -3.77 -36.09
C MET A 559 -6.02 -5.22 -36.36
N GLY A 560 -5.92 -6.08 -35.36
CA GLY A 560 -6.46 -7.44 -35.36
C GLY A 560 -7.88 -7.51 -34.81
N ARG A 561 -8.50 -8.70 -34.93
CA ARG A 561 -9.82 -8.96 -34.34
C ARG A 561 -9.73 -8.83 -32.82
N GLY A 562 -10.63 -8.02 -32.24
CA GLY A 562 -10.69 -7.79 -30.80
C GLY A 562 -9.79 -6.66 -30.30
N ASP A 563 -8.96 -6.07 -31.16
CA ASP A 563 -8.14 -4.94 -30.77
C ASP A 563 -8.96 -3.68 -30.58
N MET A 564 -8.56 -2.88 -29.60
CA MET A 564 -9.25 -1.69 -29.16
C MET A 564 -8.24 -0.55 -28.91
N ILE A 565 -8.76 0.65 -28.67
CA ILE A 565 -7.97 1.84 -28.37
C ILE A 565 -8.46 2.41 -27.05
N ARG A 566 -7.59 2.44 -26.04
CA ARG A 566 -7.86 3.20 -24.82
C ARG A 566 -7.67 4.68 -25.09
N VAL A 567 -8.59 5.51 -24.61
CA VAL A 567 -8.45 6.98 -24.59
C VAL A 567 -8.91 7.55 -23.25
N SER A 568 -8.30 8.67 -22.86
CA SER A 568 -8.80 9.52 -21.78
C SER A 568 -8.88 10.95 -22.26
N PHE A 569 -9.99 11.60 -21.94
CA PHE A 569 -10.20 13.02 -22.18
C PHE A 569 -9.91 13.83 -20.90
N ALA A 570 -9.60 15.12 -21.03
CA ALA A 570 -9.42 16.03 -19.90
C ALA A 570 -10.70 16.14 -19.06
N ASN A 571 -11.85 16.14 -19.73
CA ASN A 571 -13.16 15.92 -19.16
C ASN A 571 -13.78 14.66 -19.77
N ALA A 572 -14.04 13.65 -18.95
CA ALA A 572 -14.56 12.35 -19.38
C ALA A 572 -15.90 12.42 -20.13
N SER A 573 -16.73 13.44 -19.89
CA SER A 573 -18.02 13.61 -20.58
C SER A 573 -17.91 14.45 -21.87
N ASP A 574 -16.74 15.00 -22.19
CA ASP A 574 -16.55 15.92 -23.30
C ASP A 574 -15.28 15.58 -24.10
N PRO A 575 -15.40 14.87 -25.24
CA PRO A 575 -14.26 14.54 -26.09
C PRO A 575 -13.51 15.76 -26.63
N THR A 576 -14.16 16.93 -26.68
CA THR A 576 -13.54 18.17 -27.19
C THR A 576 -12.61 18.84 -26.18
N SER A 577 -12.61 18.36 -24.93
CA SER A 577 -11.75 18.86 -23.84
C SER A 577 -10.25 18.57 -24.02
N GLY A 578 -9.89 17.79 -25.04
CA GLY A 578 -8.53 17.35 -25.31
C GLY A 578 -8.26 15.96 -24.75
N MET A 579 -7.32 15.26 -25.39
CA MET A 579 -6.94 13.88 -25.05
C MET A 579 -5.69 13.88 -24.17
N ASN A 580 -5.78 13.24 -23.00
CA ASN A 580 -4.70 13.15 -22.02
C ASN A 580 -3.72 12.02 -22.38
N TYR A 581 -4.24 10.86 -22.80
CA TYR A 581 -3.44 9.73 -23.26
C TYR A 581 -4.28 8.85 -24.19
N GLN A 582 -3.59 8.04 -24.98
CA GLN A 582 -4.18 7.05 -25.88
C GLN A 582 -3.23 5.88 -26.00
N TYR A 583 -3.70 4.64 -25.97
CA TYR A 583 -2.86 3.46 -26.18
C TYR A 583 -3.66 2.29 -26.77
N LEU A 584 -2.98 1.31 -27.35
CA LEU A 584 -3.63 0.16 -27.96
C LEU A 584 -3.94 -0.91 -26.91
N VAL A 585 -5.08 -1.57 -27.04
CA VAL A 585 -5.48 -2.71 -26.21
C VAL A 585 -5.64 -3.91 -27.14
N ARG A 586 -4.64 -4.78 -27.16
CA ARG A 586 -4.43 -5.81 -28.17
C ARG A 586 -4.81 -7.18 -27.64
N LEU A 587 -5.69 -7.91 -28.34
CA LEU A 587 -5.97 -9.29 -27.95
C LEU A 587 -4.73 -10.15 -28.23
N VAL A 588 -4.07 -10.68 -27.19
CA VAL A 588 -2.85 -11.49 -27.34
C VAL A 588 -3.11 -12.98 -27.24
N ALA A 589 -4.11 -13.40 -26.46
CA ALA A 589 -4.47 -14.81 -26.37
C ALA A 589 -5.93 -15.02 -25.96
N TYR A 590 -6.50 -16.15 -26.35
CA TYR A 590 -7.83 -16.60 -25.94
C TYR A 590 -7.91 -18.14 -25.97
N MET A 591 -8.95 -18.69 -25.36
CA MET A 591 -9.24 -20.12 -25.43
C MET A 591 -10.18 -20.43 -26.59
N GLU A 592 -9.83 -21.42 -27.40
CA GLU A 592 -10.68 -21.95 -28.47
C GLU A 592 -10.68 -23.47 -28.41
N ASN A 593 -11.84 -24.08 -28.18
CA ASN A 593 -11.99 -25.53 -28.06
C ASN A 593 -11.02 -26.16 -27.04
N GLY A 594 -10.84 -25.49 -25.90
CA GLY A 594 -9.94 -25.93 -24.82
C GLY A 594 -8.44 -25.77 -25.12
N LYS A 595 -8.07 -25.12 -26.23
CA LYS A 595 -6.67 -24.82 -26.58
C LYS A 595 -6.40 -23.33 -26.47
N LEU A 596 -5.25 -22.99 -25.93
CA LEU A 596 -4.74 -21.62 -25.94
C LEU A 596 -4.35 -21.23 -27.36
N VAL A 597 -4.96 -20.18 -27.89
CA VAL A 597 -4.62 -19.56 -29.17
C VAL A 597 -3.94 -18.24 -28.90
N LYS A 598 -2.73 -18.06 -29.44
CA LYS A 598 -1.95 -16.82 -29.36
C LYS A 598 -2.05 -16.07 -30.68
N THR A 599 -2.30 -14.76 -30.63
CA THR A 599 -2.48 -13.93 -31.82
C THR A 599 -1.14 -13.38 -32.31
N LYS A 600 -1.13 -12.69 -33.46
CA LYS A 600 0.04 -11.94 -33.94
C LYS A 600 0.50 -10.86 -32.96
N ALA A 601 -0.41 -10.28 -32.18
CA ALA A 601 -0.04 -9.30 -31.15
C ALA A 601 0.78 -9.93 -30.02
N TYR A 602 0.61 -11.24 -29.75
CA TYR A 602 1.47 -11.95 -28.82
C TYR A 602 2.92 -12.08 -29.34
N ASP A 603 3.11 -12.31 -30.64
CA ASP A 603 4.46 -12.39 -31.22
C ASP A 603 5.22 -11.07 -31.04
N GLU A 604 4.51 -9.94 -31.20
CA GLU A 604 5.06 -8.60 -30.96
C GLU A 604 5.34 -8.34 -29.47
N LEU A 605 4.38 -8.67 -28.59
CA LEU A 605 4.57 -8.63 -27.13
C LEU A 605 5.81 -9.43 -26.71
N ARG A 606 5.95 -10.67 -27.20
CA ARG A 606 7.08 -11.55 -26.90
C ARG A 606 8.38 -11.00 -27.45
N ARG A 607 8.37 -10.44 -28.66
CA ARG A 607 9.54 -9.77 -29.23
C ARG A 607 10.01 -8.66 -28.31
N ARG A 608 9.12 -7.72 -27.94
CA ARG A 608 9.46 -6.60 -27.04
C ARG A 608 9.90 -7.05 -25.65
N ALA A 609 9.30 -8.10 -25.10
CA ALA A 609 9.69 -8.69 -23.82
C ALA A 609 11.08 -9.35 -23.85
N THR A 610 11.51 -9.86 -25.00
CA THR A 610 12.82 -10.53 -25.17
C THR A 610 13.88 -9.63 -25.78
N MET A 611 13.53 -8.37 -26.09
CA MET A 611 14.50 -7.39 -26.53
C MET A 611 15.50 -7.09 -25.42
N PRO A 612 16.78 -6.90 -25.75
CA PRO A 612 17.75 -6.37 -24.80
C PRO A 612 17.23 -5.04 -24.26
N ASP A 613 17.25 -4.91 -22.94
CA ASP A 613 16.92 -3.65 -22.29
C ASP A 613 17.97 -2.60 -22.69
N THR A 614 17.51 -1.58 -23.41
CA THR A 614 18.34 -0.49 -23.93
C THR A 614 18.72 0.54 -22.86
N ILE A 615 17.97 0.59 -21.75
CA ILE A 615 18.09 1.62 -20.72
C ILE A 615 18.69 1.04 -19.43
N GLY A 616 18.66 -0.28 -19.29
CA GLY A 616 19.08 -0.98 -18.08
C GLY A 616 17.96 -0.88 -17.06
N SER A 617 17.19 -1.95 -16.89
CA SER A 617 16.12 -1.98 -15.92
C SER A 617 16.70 -1.80 -14.52
N CYS A 618 15.98 -1.00 -13.75
CA CYS A 618 16.11 -0.91 -12.29
C CYS A 618 16.35 -2.28 -11.61
N CYS A 619 15.78 -3.36 -12.13
CA CYS A 619 15.74 -4.67 -11.48
C CYS A 619 16.71 -5.73 -12.03
N GLY A 620 17.62 -5.39 -12.95
CA GLY A 620 18.53 -6.39 -13.54
C GLY A 620 19.94 -5.87 -13.81
N TYR A 621 20.88 -6.15 -12.90
CA TYR A 621 22.31 -6.50 -13.09
C TYR A 621 23.20 -5.88 -14.21
N TYR A 622 22.75 -4.92 -15.00
CA TYR A 622 23.48 -4.40 -16.15
C TYR A 622 23.25 -2.89 -16.32
N ASN A 623 24.37 -2.19 -16.47
CA ASN A 623 24.56 -0.75 -16.66
C ASN A 623 23.34 0.07 -17.08
N CYS A 624 22.91 0.98 -16.20
CA CYS A 624 22.23 2.21 -16.59
C CYS A 624 23.25 3.11 -17.33
N SER A 625 23.30 3.05 -18.66
CA SER A 625 24.15 3.92 -19.47
C SER A 625 23.36 4.74 -20.49
N ALA A 626 23.55 6.06 -20.40
CA ALA A 626 23.31 7.10 -21.40
C ALA A 626 21.90 7.22 -22.01
N VAL A 627 21.16 8.22 -21.51
CA VAL A 627 19.94 8.77 -22.13
C VAL A 627 20.34 9.58 -23.37
N GLY A 628 20.12 9.04 -24.57
CA GLY A 628 20.27 9.77 -25.84
C GLY A 628 19.04 10.64 -26.17
N ASP A 629 19.15 11.46 -27.23
CA ASP A 629 18.06 12.36 -27.68
C ASP A 629 16.76 11.62 -28.07
N ASN A 630 16.84 10.30 -28.32
CA ASN A 630 15.71 9.44 -28.66
C ASN A 630 15.15 8.62 -27.48
N TYR A 631 15.49 8.97 -26.23
CA TYR A 631 15.10 8.21 -25.03
C TYR A 631 13.63 7.76 -24.99
N ILE A 632 12.68 8.60 -25.42
CA ILE A 632 11.26 8.23 -25.41
C ILE A 632 10.99 7.04 -26.34
N PHE A 633 11.60 6.97 -27.51
CA PHE A 633 11.40 5.84 -28.41
C PHE A 633 12.17 4.60 -27.93
N ASP A 634 13.41 4.80 -27.48
CA ASP A 634 14.25 3.72 -26.98
C ASP A 634 13.71 3.07 -25.68
N ALA A 635 12.92 3.83 -24.89
CA ALA A 635 12.31 3.36 -23.64
C ALA A 635 11.00 2.59 -23.82
N TYR A 636 10.26 2.83 -24.90
CA TYR A 636 8.93 2.24 -25.10
C TYR A 636 8.96 0.93 -25.87
N GLU A 637 10.06 0.68 -26.59
CA GLU A 637 10.19 -0.49 -27.43
C GLU A 637 10.45 -1.78 -26.60
N PRO A 638 11.36 -1.83 -25.62
CA PRO A 638 11.50 -3.02 -24.76
C PRO A 638 10.42 -3.10 -23.68
N LEU A 639 10.04 -4.33 -23.31
CA LEU A 639 9.17 -4.63 -22.17
C LEU A 639 9.92 -5.46 -21.14
N SER A 640 9.57 -5.29 -19.85
CA SER A 640 10.03 -6.21 -18.81
C SER A 640 9.43 -7.59 -19.05
N ASP A 641 10.27 -8.58 -19.39
CA ASP A 641 9.80 -9.97 -19.53
C ASP A 641 9.15 -10.50 -18.25
N HIS A 642 9.72 -10.14 -17.10
CA HIS A 642 9.19 -10.49 -15.79
C HIS A 642 7.99 -9.61 -15.46
N GLN A 643 6.93 -10.23 -14.94
CA GLN A 643 5.70 -9.60 -14.50
C GLN A 643 5.28 -10.16 -13.14
N THR A 644 4.49 -9.39 -12.41
CA THR A 644 3.86 -9.78 -11.14
C THR A 644 2.36 -9.67 -11.23
N MET A 645 1.64 -10.61 -10.61
CA MET A 645 0.18 -10.61 -10.63
C MET A 645 -0.41 -11.48 -9.52
N LEU A 646 -1.71 -11.32 -9.28
CA LEU A 646 -2.51 -12.27 -8.52
C LEU A 646 -3.43 -12.99 -9.49
N PHE A 647 -3.43 -14.32 -9.46
CA PHE A 647 -4.39 -15.05 -10.27
C PHE A 647 -5.81 -14.82 -9.73
N PRO A 648 -6.81 -14.68 -10.61
CA PRO A 648 -8.19 -14.63 -10.17
C PRO A 648 -8.54 -15.94 -9.44
N PRO A 649 -9.09 -15.87 -8.22
CA PRO A 649 -9.67 -17.05 -7.59
C PRO A 649 -10.97 -17.44 -8.33
N PRO A 650 -11.60 -18.58 -7.98
CA PRO A 650 -12.93 -18.91 -8.50
C PRO A 650 -13.93 -17.75 -8.33
N LEU A 651 -14.89 -17.63 -9.25
CA LEU A 651 -15.80 -16.48 -9.29
C LEU A 651 -16.64 -16.34 -8.02
N GLU A 652 -17.03 -17.45 -7.39
CA GLU A 652 -17.75 -17.47 -6.13
C GLU A 652 -16.94 -16.89 -4.95
N VAL A 653 -15.61 -16.92 -5.05
CA VAL A 653 -14.71 -16.27 -4.08
C VAL A 653 -14.47 -14.81 -4.45
N MET A 654 -14.32 -14.53 -5.74
CA MET A 654 -14.06 -13.19 -6.24
C MET A 654 -15.29 -12.27 -6.13
N TRP A 655 -16.49 -12.83 -6.35
CA TRP A 655 -17.78 -12.16 -6.50
C TRP A 655 -18.89 -12.89 -5.73
N PRO A 656 -18.76 -13.05 -4.40
CA PRO A 656 -19.68 -13.84 -3.58
C PRO A 656 -21.13 -13.34 -3.64
N ASP A 657 -21.33 -12.06 -3.95
CA ASP A 657 -22.65 -11.43 -4.03
C ASP A 657 -23.35 -11.61 -5.40
N SER A 658 -22.59 -11.99 -6.45
CA SER A 658 -23.11 -12.15 -7.83
C SER A 658 -23.15 -13.60 -8.30
N VAL A 659 -22.23 -14.44 -7.81
CA VAL A 659 -22.10 -15.83 -8.25
C VAL A 659 -22.30 -16.73 -7.04
N PRO A 660 -23.50 -17.32 -6.86
CA PRO A 660 -23.72 -18.24 -5.74
C PRO A 660 -22.78 -19.45 -5.89
N PRO A 661 -22.30 -20.03 -4.78
CA PRO A 661 -21.47 -21.22 -4.84
C PRO A 661 -22.22 -22.31 -5.61
N SER A 662 -21.54 -22.95 -6.56
CA SER A 662 -22.14 -24.07 -7.29
C SER A 662 -22.58 -25.12 -6.27
N THR A 663 -23.87 -25.46 -6.25
CA THR A 663 -24.39 -26.57 -5.45
C THR A 663 -23.82 -27.85 -6.03
N GLY A 664 -22.66 -28.27 -5.54
CA GLY A 664 -22.01 -29.54 -5.87
C GLY A 664 -22.70 -30.71 -5.20
#